data_AF-A0A8K0DN56-F1
#
_entry.id   AF-A0A8K0DN56-F1
#
_cell.length_a   1.000
_cell.length_b   1.000
_cell.length_c   1.000
_cell.angle_alpha   90.00
_cell.angle_beta   90.00
_cell.angle_gamma   90.00
#
_symmetry.space_group_name_H-M   'P 1'
#
loop_
_entity.id
_entity.type
_entity.pdbx_description
1 polymer ?
#
loop_
_entity_poly.entity_id
_entity_poly.type
_entity_poly.pdbx_seq_one_letter_code
_entity_poly.pdbx_strand_id
1 'polypeptide(L)'
;MVMVGLLYGILIRRLPFCPDKATWSGYWLYKESKVTVQRKTMETSGFVLWKVSILVLALMEASSATLSPTGINYEVVALMAIKSDLVDPHNVLENWDVTSVDPCSWRMVTCSADGYVSALGLPSQSLSGTLSPGIGNLTNLQYLLLQNNAISGPIPATIGKLEKLQTLDLSNNMLSGGIPDSFGDLKNLNYLRLNNNSLTGPCPESLSTVEGLTLVDLSYNNLSGSLPKISARTFKIVGNPLICGPKGGNNCSAVIPEPLSFPPDALKAQSDSGTKRHRVAIVVGASFGAFIIMLFIALLVWWRYRRNQQIFFDVNDQYDPEVCLGHLRRYTFKELRAATDNFNSKNILGRGGFGIVYRGCLNDGSVVAVKRLKDYNTAGGEIQFQTEVELISLAVHRNLLRLCGFCSTENERLLVYPYMPNGSVASRLRDHIHGRPALDWARRKRIALGTARGLVYLHEQCDPKIIHRDVKAANILLDEDFEAVVGDFGLAKLLDHRDSHVTTAVRGTVGHIAPEYLSTGQSSEKTDVFGFGILLMELITGQKALDFGRQANQKGVMLDWVKKLHQEGKLNLMVDKDLKGNFDRVELEEMVQVALLCTQFNPLHRPKMSEVLKMLEGDGLAEKWEASQKAETPRYRSCENPPPPQRYSDFIEESSLVVEAMELSGPR
;
A
#
# COMPACT_ATOMS: atom_id res chain seq x y z
N MET A 1 -60.51 -3.75 20.31
CA MET A 1 -61.76 -3.48 19.55
C MET A 1 -61.84 -4.44 18.38
N VAL A 2 -62.92 -4.39 17.59
CA VAL A 2 -63.33 -5.43 16.62
C VAL A 2 -63.37 -4.86 15.19
N MET A 3 -63.19 -5.71 14.16
CA MET A 3 -63.17 -5.40 12.71
C MET A 3 -61.93 -4.58 12.25
N VAL A 4 -61.40 -4.74 11.03
CA VAL A 4 -61.73 -5.59 9.86
C VAL A 4 -60.49 -6.41 9.45
N GLY A 5 -60.67 -7.59 8.82
CA GLY A 5 -59.60 -8.32 8.15
C GLY A 5 -60.05 -9.00 6.85
N LEU A 6 -59.19 -8.95 5.82
CA LEU A 6 -59.26 -9.61 4.51
C LEU A 6 -57.80 -9.66 3.97
N LEU A 7 -57.26 -10.72 3.37
CA LEU A 7 -57.69 -12.13 3.23
C LEU A 7 -56.49 -13.04 3.52
N TYR A 8 -56.74 -14.21 4.12
CA TYR A 8 -55.99 -15.43 3.77
C TYR A 8 -56.91 -16.64 3.96
N GLY A 9 -56.93 -17.54 3.00
CA GLY A 9 -57.75 -18.75 3.03
C GLY A 9 -57.00 -19.95 2.47
N ILE A 10 -57.73 -21.07 2.43
CA ILE A 10 -57.37 -22.37 1.82
C ILE A 10 -56.61 -23.35 2.74
N LEU A 11 -57.35 -24.41 3.06
CA LEU A 11 -56.99 -25.76 3.54
C LEU A 11 -56.42 -25.97 4.96
N ILE A 12 -57.32 -26.51 5.79
CA ILE A 12 -57.06 -27.26 7.04
C ILE A 12 -57.75 -28.64 6.91
N ARG A 13 -57.21 -29.66 7.59
CA ARG A 13 -57.76 -31.01 7.88
C ARG A 13 -57.89 -32.04 6.74
N ARG A 14 -57.47 -33.27 7.10
CA ARG A 14 -58.45 -34.36 7.32
C ARG A 14 -58.50 -34.73 8.81
N LEU A 15 -59.72 -34.96 9.29
CA LEU A 15 -60.11 -35.74 10.47
C LEU A 15 -60.68 -37.09 9.95
N PRO A 16 -61.26 -38.02 10.76
CA PRO A 16 -61.45 -38.07 12.21
C PRO A 16 -61.03 -39.41 12.86
N PHE A 17 -61.13 -39.53 14.20
CA PHE A 17 -62.13 -40.38 14.89
C PHE A 17 -62.14 -40.17 16.41
N CYS A 18 -63.18 -40.66 17.08
CA CYS A 18 -63.56 -40.50 18.48
C CYS A 18 -64.08 -41.85 19.02
N PRO A 19 -64.41 -42.04 20.32
CA PRO A 19 -64.07 -41.26 21.54
C PRO A 19 -63.68 -42.20 22.73
N ASP A 20 -63.85 -41.67 23.96
CA ASP A 20 -64.47 -42.34 25.13
C ASP A 20 -63.63 -42.89 26.30
N LYS A 21 -64.05 -42.46 27.50
CA LYS A 21 -63.90 -43.04 28.85
C LYS A 21 -62.49 -43.13 29.48
N ALA A 22 -62.32 -43.19 30.81
CA ALA A 22 -62.92 -42.52 31.99
C ALA A 22 -62.53 -43.28 33.28
N THR A 23 -62.25 -42.51 34.35
CA THR A 23 -62.37 -42.82 35.80
C THR A 23 -61.48 -43.89 36.49
N TRP A 24 -61.40 -43.72 37.83
CA TRP A 24 -60.83 -44.58 38.89
C TRP A 24 -59.28 -44.56 39.08
N SER A 25 -58.74 -44.49 40.31
CA SER A 25 -59.32 -44.10 41.61
C SER A 25 -58.24 -43.85 42.69
N GLY A 26 -58.63 -43.23 43.81
CA GLY A 26 -57.86 -43.20 45.07
C GLY A 26 -56.97 -41.95 45.24
N TYR A 27 -56.91 -41.30 46.41
CA TYR A 27 -57.52 -41.59 47.72
C TYR A 27 -58.16 -40.33 48.34
N TRP A 28 -59.14 -40.55 49.22
CA TRP A 28 -59.78 -39.49 50.00
C TRP A 28 -58.90 -39.00 51.14
N LEU A 29 -58.96 -37.69 51.43
CA LEU A 29 -59.25 -37.23 52.79
C LEU A 29 -59.84 -35.81 52.79
N TYR A 30 -60.67 -35.53 53.80
CA TYR A 30 -61.63 -34.43 53.82
C TYR A 30 -61.47 -33.63 55.12
N LYS A 31 -60.98 -32.38 55.03
CA LYS A 31 -61.44 -31.27 55.89
C LYS A 31 -60.91 -29.91 55.45
N GLU A 32 -61.78 -28.92 55.58
CA GLU A 32 -61.52 -27.50 55.34
C GLU A 32 -60.85 -26.82 56.56
N SER A 33 -60.71 -25.49 56.45
CA SER A 33 -60.59 -24.55 57.58
C SER A 33 -59.21 -24.40 58.24
N LYS A 34 -58.36 -23.56 57.64
CA LYS A 34 -58.14 -22.22 58.22
C LYS A 34 -57.71 -21.18 57.20
N VAL A 35 -58.25 -19.98 57.35
CA VAL A 35 -57.99 -18.77 56.54
C VAL A 35 -56.70 -18.09 57.02
N THR A 36 -56.06 -17.30 56.13
CA THR A 36 -54.93 -16.38 56.39
C THR A 36 -53.65 -16.98 56.98
N VAL A 37 -52.63 -17.16 56.14
CA VAL A 37 -51.30 -16.48 56.18
C VAL A 37 -50.45 -17.00 54.99
N GLN A 38 -49.37 -16.30 54.62
CA GLN A 38 -48.50 -16.57 53.45
C GLN A 38 -49.15 -16.40 52.06
N ARG A 39 -49.77 -15.23 51.84
CA ARG A 39 -49.65 -14.53 50.54
C ARG A 39 -48.18 -14.12 50.34
N LYS A 40 -47.25 -15.07 50.11
CA LYS A 40 -45.81 -14.78 49.89
C LYS A 40 -44.90 -15.94 49.40
N THR A 41 -45.32 -16.80 48.47
CA THR A 41 -44.40 -17.78 47.82
C THR A 41 -44.81 -18.26 46.41
N MET A 42 -45.56 -17.47 45.63
CA MET A 42 -45.96 -17.87 44.26
C MET A 42 -45.85 -16.75 43.20
N GLU A 43 -45.02 -15.73 43.46
CA GLU A 43 -44.77 -14.62 42.52
C GLU A 43 -43.38 -14.68 41.85
N THR A 44 -42.44 -15.48 42.38
CA THR A 44 -41.04 -15.52 41.94
C THR A 44 -40.82 -16.25 40.61
N SER A 45 -41.48 -17.38 40.36
CA SER A 45 -41.25 -18.18 39.14
C SER A 45 -41.80 -17.51 37.87
N GLY A 46 -42.95 -16.84 37.96
CA GLY A 46 -43.53 -16.08 36.85
C GLY A 46 -42.71 -14.85 36.48
N PHE A 47 -42.15 -14.15 37.48
CA PHE A 47 -41.33 -12.96 37.26
C PHE A 47 -39.99 -13.28 36.58
N VAL A 48 -39.40 -14.45 36.86
CA VAL A 48 -38.19 -14.91 36.17
C VAL A 48 -38.48 -15.24 34.71
N LEU A 49 -39.56 -15.98 34.41
CA LEU A 49 -39.94 -16.28 33.03
C LEU A 49 -40.24 -15.01 32.21
N TRP A 50 -40.96 -14.04 32.78
CA TRP A 50 -41.22 -12.76 32.09
C TRP A 50 -39.93 -11.97 31.86
N LYS A 51 -39.02 -11.90 32.84
CA LYS A 51 -37.72 -11.24 32.67
C LYS A 51 -36.81 -11.95 31.67
N VAL A 52 -36.83 -13.29 31.59
CA VAL A 52 -36.10 -14.04 30.57
C VAL A 52 -36.68 -13.80 29.18
N SER A 53 -38.01 -13.76 29.01
CA SER A 53 -38.62 -13.38 27.73
C SER A 53 -38.30 -11.95 27.31
N ILE A 54 -38.26 -10.98 28.25
CA ILE A 54 -37.80 -9.62 27.97
C ILE A 54 -36.31 -9.61 27.59
N LEU A 55 -35.46 -10.39 28.27
CA LEU A 55 -34.04 -10.49 27.96
C LEU A 55 -33.81 -11.11 26.57
N VAL A 56 -34.58 -12.15 26.20
CA VAL A 56 -34.52 -12.78 24.87
C VAL A 56 -35.03 -11.84 23.77
N LEU A 57 -36.05 -11.03 24.03
CA LEU A 57 -36.49 -9.98 23.10
C LEU A 57 -35.44 -8.87 22.94
N ALA A 58 -34.83 -8.39 24.03
CA ALA A 58 -33.74 -7.41 23.97
C ALA A 58 -32.47 -7.96 23.27
N LEU A 59 -32.20 -9.27 23.40
CA LEU A 59 -31.13 -9.95 22.67
C LEU A 59 -31.48 -10.19 21.19
N MET A 60 -32.76 -10.28 20.84
CA MET A 60 -33.23 -10.30 19.44
C MET A 60 -33.13 -8.92 18.78
N GLU A 61 -33.37 -7.82 19.51
CA GLU A 61 -33.14 -6.45 19.00
C GLU A 61 -31.65 -6.23 18.64
N ALA A 62 -30.73 -6.85 19.39
CA ALA A 62 -29.29 -6.87 19.09
C ALA A 62 -28.90 -7.67 17.81
N SER A 63 -29.86 -8.30 17.12
CA SER A 63 -29.66 -8.96 15.82
C SER A 63 -30.33 -8.21 14.66
N SER A 64 -30.60 -6.91 14.83
CA SER A 64 -31.19 -6.07 13.79
C SER A 64 -30.14 -5.66 12.74
N ALA A 65 -30.15 -6.31 11.58
CA ALA A 65 -29.50 -5.75 10.39
C ALA A 65 -30.13 -4.38 10.10
N THR A 66 -29.31 -3.32 10.06
CA THR A 66 -29.76 -1.91 10.05
C THR A 66 -30.28 -1.44 8.70
N LEU A 67 -31.34 -2.08 8.21
CA LEU A 67 -32.13 -1.58 7.09
C LEU A 67 -32.77 -0.23 7.47
N SER A 68 -32.71 0.72 6.54
CA SER A 68 -33.53 1.93 6.60
C SER A 68 -35.02 1.58 6.76
N PRO A 69 -35.87 2.45 7.33
CA PRO A 69 -37.34 2.30 7.27
C PRO A 69 -37.91 2.13 5.83
N THR A 70 -37.11 2.41 4.80
CA THR A 70 -37.41 2.20 3.38
C THR A 70 -36.91 0.86 2.81
N GLY A 71 -36.26 0.00 3.59
CA GLY A 71 -35.65 -1.25 3.13
C GLY A 71 -34.32 -1.09 2.37
N ILE A 72 -33.79 0.13 2.27
CA ILE A 72 -32.52 0.44 1.59
C ILE A 72 -31.35 0.26 2.57
N ASN A 73 -30.20 -0.20 2.06
CA ASN A 73 -28.95 -0.33 2.81
C ASN A 73 -28.46 1.06 3.31
N TYR A 74 -28.19 1.17 4.61
CA TYR A 74 -27.76 2.41 5.26
C TYR A 74 -26.38 2.92 4.78
N GLU A 75 -25.52 2.03 4.29
CA GLU A 75 -24.21 2.37 3.72
C GLU A 75 -24.38 2.92 2.29
N VAL A 76 -25.30 2.38 1.49
CA VAL A 76 -25.71 2.91 0.18
C VAL A 76 -26.26 4.33 0.32
N VAL A 77 -27.12 4.59 1.32
CA VAL A 77 -27.62 5.95 1.60
C VAL A 77 -26.49 6.90 2.00
N ALA A 78 -25.56 6.46 2.85
CA ALA A 78 -24.43 7.27 3.29
C ALA A 78 -23.45 7.62 2.16
N LEU A 79 -23.12 6.66 1.29
CA LEU A 79 -22.29 6.87 0.12
C LEU A 79 -22.99 7.75 -0.93
N MET A 80 -24.30 7.58 -1.15
CA MET A 80 -25.04 8.47 -2.06
C MET A 80 -25.10 9.92 -1.56
N ALA A 81 -25.12 10.16 -0.24
CA ALA A 81 -24.97 11.50 0.32
C ALA A 81 -23.55 12.08 0.15
N ILE A 82 -22.51 11.24 0.22
CA ILE A 82 -21.14 11.66 -0.14
C ILE A 82 -21.07 12.03 -1.63
N LYS A 83 -21.74 11.27 -2.51
CA LYS A 83 -21.82 11.55 -3.95
C LYS A 83 -22.68 12.77 -4.32
N SER A 84 -23.64 13.19 -3.50
CA SER A 84 -24.41 14.42 -3.74
C SER A 84 -23.64 15.70 -3.37
N ASP A 85 -22.80 15.61 -2.35
CA ASP A 85 -22.13 16.78 -1.75
C ASP A 85 -20.74 17.02 -2.38
N LEU A 86 -20.22 16.02 -3.12
CA LEU A 86 -19.02 16.11 -3.95
C LEU A 86 -19.34 16.44 -5.41
N VAL A 87 -18.51 17.27 -6.03
CA VAL A 87 -18.51 17.55 -7.46
C VAL A 87 -17.44 16.69 -8.13
N ASP A 88 -17.89 15.78 -9.00
CA ASP A 88 -17.07 14.82 -9.75
C ASP A 88 -16.94 15.23 -11.23
N PRO A 89 -15.82 15.86 -11.64
CA PRO A 89 -15.62 16.31 -13.03
C PRO A 89 -15.22 15.20 -14.00
N HIS A 90 -15.02 13.96 -13.51
CA HIS A 90 -14.45 12.85 -14.28
C HIS A 90 -15.33 11.59 -14.26
N ASN A 91 -16.50 11.64 -13.60
CA ASN A 91 -17.43 10.52 -13.42
C ASN A 91 -16.75 9.29 -12.77
N VAL A 92 -15.82 9.50 -11.85
CA VAL A 92 -15.17 8.40 -11.11
C VAL A 92 -16.17 7.65 -10.21
N LEU A 93 -17.19 8.36 -9.71
CA LEU A 93 -18.29 7.84 -8.91
C LEU A 93 -19.47 7.31 -9.75
N GLU A 94 -19.33 7.21 -11.09
CA GLU A 94 -20.41 6.84 -12.02
C GLU A 94 -21.24 5.63 -11.55
N ASN A 95 -20.58 4.51 -11.22
CA ASN A 95 -21.24 3.25 -10.87
C ASN A 95 -21.79 3.17 -9.44
N TRP A 96 -21.78 4.27 -8.68
CA TRP A 96 -22.48 4.37 -7.40
C TRP A 96 -23.98 4.59 -7.66
N ASP A 97 -24.79 3.56 -7.44
CA ASP A 97 -26.22 3.52 -7.80
C ASP A 97 -27.09 3.36 -6.55
N VAL A 98 -27.96 4.34 -6.30
CA VAL A 98 -28.94 4.36 -5.19
C VAL A 98 -29.91 3.16 -5.19
N THR A 99 -30.06 2.47 -6.34
CA THR A 99 -30.89 1.27 -6.49
C THR A 99 -30.11 -0.03 -6.26
N SER A 100 -28.79 0.00 -6.11
CA SER A 100 -28.01 -1.16 -5.70
C SER A 100 -28.30 -1.53 -4.24
N VAL A 101 -28.42 -2.83 -3.97
CA VAL A 101 -28.48 -3.38 -2.61
C VAL A 101 -27.09 -3.45 -1.97
N ASP A 102 -26.05 -3.60 -2.81
CA ASP A 102 -24.67 -3.85 -2.43
C ASP A 102 -23.73 -2.69 -2.89
N PRO A 103 -23.11 -1.95 -1.95
CA PRO A 103 -22.10 -0.93 -2.26
C PRO A 103 -20.70 -1.51 -2.49
N CYS A 104 -20.45 -2.78 -2.14
CA CYS A 104 -19.14 -3.41 -2.28
C CYS A 104 -18.73 -3.67 -3.74
N SER A 105 -19.69 -3.57 -4.66
CA SER A 105 -19.49 -3.59 -6.12
C SER A 105 -19.05 -2.24 -6.72
N TRP A 106 -19.04 -1.16 -5.93
CA TRP A 106 -18.80 0.19 -6.43
C TRP A 106 -17.31 0.53 -6.56
N ARG A 107 -16.94 1.36 -7.54
CA ARG A 107 -15.56 1.86 -7.67
C ARG A 107 -15.15 2.61 -6.41
N MET A 108 -13.91 2.43 -5.97
CA MET A 108 -13.30 3.15 -4.84
C MET A 108 -13.93 2.91 -3.45
N VAL A 109 -14.89 1.99 -3.37
CA VAL A 109 -15.41 1.41 -2.13
C VAL A 109 -14.71 0.07 -1.91
N THR A 110 -14.44 -0.30 -0.65
CA THR A 110 -13.97 -1.65 -0.30
C THR A 110 -14.69 -2.11 0.95
N CYS A 111 -15.04 -3.39 1.01
CA CYS A 111 -15.75 -3.99 2.13
C CYS A 111 -14.93 -5.03 2.88
N SER A 112 -15.31 -5.21 4.14
CA SER A 112 -14.90 -6.32 5.00
C SER A 112 -15.48 -7.65 4.50
N ALA A 113 -14.96 -8.77 5.03
CA ALA A 113 -15.47 -10.12 4.75
C ALA A 113 -16.94 -10.30 5.16
N ASP A 114 -17.43 -9.48 6.09
CA ASP A 114 -18.82 -9.46 6.57
C ASP A 114 -19.78 -8.65 5.66
N GLY A 115 -19.27 -8.07 4.57
CA GLY A 115 -20.06 -7.32 3.58
C GLY A 115 -20.30 -5.84 3.91
N TYR A 116 -19.66 -5.31 4.95
CA TYR A 116 -19.77 -3.89 5.33
C TYR A 116 -18.61 -3.05 4.79
N VAL A 117 -18.89 -1.79 4.44
CA VAL A 117 -17.90 -0.82 3.93
C VAL A 117 -16.77 -0.59 4.95
N SER A 118 -15.55 -0.96 4.57
CA SER A 118 -14.34 -0.88 5.40
C SER A 118 -13.29 0.10 4.88
N ALA A 119 -13.33 0.49 3.60
CA ALA A 119 -12.54 1.60 3.09
C ALA A 119 -13.30 2.43 2.04
N LEU A 120 -13.00 3.73 2.02
CA LEU A 120 -13.39 4.67 0.99
C LEU A 120 -12.13 5.40 0.51
N GLY A 121 -11.72 5.15 -0.73
CA GLY A 121 -10.43 5.58 -1.28
C GLY A 121 -10.57 6.38 -2.57
N LEU A 122 -10.74 7.70 -2.44
CA LEU A 122 -10.87 8.64 -3.55
C LEU A 122 -9.65 9.61 -3.70
N PRO A 123 -8.38 9.18 -3.57
CA PRO A 123 -7.25 10.11 -3.64
C PRO A 123 -6.97 10.57 -5.07
N SER A 124 -6.57 11.83 -5.26
CA SER A 124 -6.10 12.37 -6.55
C SER A 124 -7.13 12.28 -7.70
N GLN A 125 -8.42 12.45 -7.41
CA GLN A 125 -9.52 12.28 -8.38
C GLN A 125 -10.11 13.62 -8.89
N SER A 126 -9.46 14.75 -8.61
CA SER A 126 -9.95 16.11 -8.93
C SER A 126 -11.31 16.47 -8.31
N LEU A 127 -11.75 15.76 -7.27
CA LEU A 127 -13.05 15.97 -6.62
C LEU A 127 -13.10 17.33 -5.92
N SER A 128 -14.24 18.01 -5.99
CA SER A 128 -14.49 19.26 -5.25
C SER A 128 -15.84 19.22 -4.53
N GLY A 129 -16.36 20.34 -4.03
CA GLY A 129 -17.56 20.36 -3.18
C GLY A 129 -17.22 20.27 -1.69
N THR A 130 -18.05 19.60 -0.90
CA THR A 130 -17.90 19.47 0.56
C THR A 130 -18.05 18.04 1.04
N LEU A 131 -17.39 17.68 2.15
CA LEU A 131 -17.48 16.34 2.71
C LEU A 131 -18.81 16.14 3.47
N SER A 132 -19.64 15.20 3.02
CA SER A 132 -20.97 14.99 3.61
C SER A 132 -20.92 14.47 5.05
N PRO A 133 -21.72 15.02 5.99
CA PRO A 133 -21.86 14.47 7.33
C PRO A 133 -22.37 13.02 7.39
N GLY A 134 -23.01 12.54 6.31
CA GLY A 134 -23.47 11.15 6.17
C GLY A 134 -22.36 10.10 6.31
N ILE A 135 -21.10 10.48 6.12
CA ILE A 135 -19.94 9.58 6.26
C ILE A 135 -19.83 8.93 7.66
N GLY A 136 -20.30 9.61 8.70
CA GLY A 136 -20.35 9.06 10.07
C GLY A 136 -21.37 7.95 10.30
N ASN A 137 -22.07 7.50 9.23
CA ASN A 137 -22.98 6.35 9.23
C ASN A 137 -22.28 5.06 8.74
N LEU A 138 -21.08 5.15 8.16
CA LEU A 138 -20.26 4.01 7.71
C LEU A 138 -19.48 3.40 8.88
N THR A 139 -20.17 2.90 9.91
CA THR A 139 -19.59 2.51 11.22
C THR A 139 -18.51 1.43 11.16
N ASN A 140 -18.36 0.73 10.03
CA ASN A 140 -17.31 -0.28 9.80
C ASN A 140 -16.04 0.26 9.12
N LEU A 141 -16.00 1.54 8.76
CA LEU A 141 -14.91 2.18 8.02
C LEU A 141 -13.60 2.19 8.82
N GLN A 142 -12.56 1.60 8.25
CA GLN A 142 -11.19 1.54 8.79
C GLN A 142 -10.24 2.52 8.09
N TYR A 143 -10.50 2.83 6.81
CA TYR A 143 -9.67 3.72 6.00
C TYR A 143 -10.53 4.75 5.27
N LEU A 144 -10.25 6.04 5.51
CA LEU A 144 -10.82 7.15 4.75
C LEU A 144 -9.69 7.95 4.10
N LEU A 145 -9.60 7.85 2.77
CA LEU A 145 -8.49 8.40 1.97
C LEU A 145 -9.07 9.31 0.88
N LEU A 146 -9.07 10.62 1.12
CA LEU A 146 -9.61 11.66 0.22
C LEU A 146 -8.53 12.69 -0.20
N GLN A 147 -7.25 12.36 -0.03
CA GLN A 147 -6.13 13.28 -0.21
C GLN A 147 -5.86 13.68 -1.67
N ASN A 148 -5.23 14.84 -1.87
CA ASN A 148 -4.93 15.43 -3.18
C ASN A 148 -6.19 15.74 -4.01
N ASN A 149 -7.18 16.38 -3.42
CA ASN A 149 -8.40 16.81 -4.11
C ASN A 149 -8.65 18.31 -3.87
N ALA A 150 -9.77 18.82 -4.38
CA ALA A 150 -10.24 20.19 -4.20
C ALA A 150 -11.47 20.25 -3.26
N ILE A 151 -11.57 19.30 -2.31
CA ILE A 151 -12.69 19.24 -1.34
C ILE A 151 -12.53 20.40 -0.36
N SER A 152 -13.64 21.07 -0.05
CA SER A 152 -13.68 22.32 0.70
C SER A 152 -14.63 22.28 1.89
N GLY A 153 -14.62 23.33 2.71
CA GLY A 153 -15.52 23.48 3.86
C GLY A 153 -15.08 22.69 5.10
N PRO A 154 -15.95 22.59 6.11
CA PRO A 154 -15.60 22.01 7.40
C PRO A 154 -15.50 20.49 7.38
N ILE A 155 -14.55 19.96 8.17
CA ILE A 155 -14.47 18.53 8.48
C ILE A 155 -15.71 18.13 9.32
N PRO A 156 -16.54 17.16 8.89
CA PRO A 156 -17.71 16.77 9.66
C PRO A 156 -17.34 16.10 10.99
N ALA A 157 -17.82 16.65 12.11
CA ALA A 157 -17.66 16.07 13.44
C ALA A 157 -18.27 14.66 13.58
N THR A 158 -19.14 14.26 12.65
CA THR A 158 -19.71 12.91 12.57
C THR A 158 -18.67 11.83 12.25
N ILE A 159 -17.50 12.19 11.69
CA ILE A 159 -16.37 11.26 11.49
C ILE A 159 -15.90 10.67 12.84
N GLY A 160 -16.03 11.40 13.95
CA GLY A 160 -15.70 10.90 15.29
C GLY A 160 -16.49 9.67 15.75
N LYS A 161 -17.62 9.34 15.08
CA LYS A 161 -18.40 8.12 15.33
C LYS A 161 -17.78 6.85 14.76
N LEU A 162 -16.73 6.97 13.95
CA LEU A 162 -16.13 5.85 13.22
C LEU A 162 -15.11 5.14 14.11
N GLU A 163 -15.58 4.46 15.17
CA GLU A 163 -14.73 3.84 16.21
C GLU A 163 -13.67 2.87 15.64
N LYS A 164 -13.93 2.24 14.48
CA LYS A 164 -12.99 1.33 13.79
C LYS A 164 -11.97 2.03 12.89
N LEU A 165 -12.00 3.36 12.75
CA LEU A 165 -11.16 4.12 11.82
C LEU A 165 -9.69 4.09 12.26
N GLN A 166 -8.84 3.50 11.43
CA GLN A 166 -7.39 3.36 11.64
C GLN A 166 -6.58 4.41 10.89
N THR A 167 -7.07 4.84 9.72
CA THR A 167 -6.41 5.83 8.86
C THR A 167 -7.40 6.88 8.37
N LEU A 168 -7.09 8.15 8.63
CA LEU A 168 -7.78 9.30 8.08
C LEU A 168 -6.78 10.19 7.34
N ASP A 169 -6.86 10.22 6.01
CA ASP A 169 -6.06 11.11 5.17
C ASP A 169 -6.96 12.04 4.35
N LEU A 170 -6.97 13.31 4.75
CA LEU A 170 -7.64 14.42 4.08
C LEU A 170 -6.61 15.47 3.58
N SER A 171 -5.32 15.10 3.52
CA SER A 171 -4.25 16.05 3.19
C SER A 171 -4.32 16.57 1.74
N ASN A 172 -3.71 17.72 1.47
CA ASN A 172 -3.75 18.39 0.16
C ASN A 172 -5.20 18.60 -0.34
N ASN A 173 -5.96 19.43 0.38
CA ASN A 173 -7.34 19.82 0.06
C ASN A 173 -7.58 21.30 0.42
N MET A 174 -8.81 21.79 0.27
CA MET A 174 -9.23 23.15 0.63
C MET A 174 -10.15 23.17 1.88
N LEU A 175 -10.01 22.18 2.77
CA LEU A 175 -10.82 22.09 3.99
C LEU A 175 -10.52 23.25 4.94
N SER A 176 -11.53 23.73 5.63
CA SER A 176 -11.48 24.93 6.48
C SER A 176 -12.18 24.74 7.82
N GLY A 177 -12.08 25.71 8.72
CA GLY A 177 -12.63 25.58 10.08
C GLY A 177 -11.79 24.67 10.98
N GLY A 178 -12.36 24.29 12.13
CA GLY A 178 -11.66 23.56 13.18
C GLY A 178 -11.52 22.05 12.93
N ILE A 179 -10.47 21.46 13.52
CA ILE A 179 -10.39 20.01 13.71
C ILE A 179 -11.42 19.62 14.78
N PRO A 180 -12.36 18.69 14.53
CA PRO A 180 -13.43 18.39 15.50
C PRO A 180 -12.91 17.75 16.80
N ASP A 181 -13.44 18.20 17.95
CA ASP A 181 -13.14 17.60 19.26
C ASP A 181 -13.46 16.09 19.31
N SER A 182 -14.46 15.64 18.56
CA SER A 182 -14.86 14.22 18.45
C SER A 182 -13.80 13.31 17.80
N PHE A 183 -12.71 13.86 17.26
CA PHE A 183 -11.57 13.04 16.82
C PHE A 183 -10.84 12.41 18.02
N GLY A 184 -11.04 12.92 19.23
CA GLY A 184 -10.59 12.28 20.47
C GLY A 184 -11.27 10.93 20.76
N ASP A 185 -12.43 10.65 20.17
CA ASP A 185 -13.19 9.41 20.38
C ASP A 185 -12.70 8.25 19.49
N LEU A 186 -11.84 8.53 18.49
CA LEU A 186 -11.34 7.57 17.51
C LEU A 186 -10.23 6.66 18.07
N LYS A 187 -10.59 5.77 19.01
CA LYS A 187 -9.61 4.98 19.80
C LYS A 187 -8.78 3.95 19.03
N ASN A 188 -9.06 3.70 17.75
CA ASN A 188 -8.25 2.85 16.87
C ASN A 188 -7.39 3.62 15.86
N LEU A 189 -7.38 4.96 15.91
CA LEU A 189 -6.72 5.80 14.91
C LEU A 189 -5.19 5.75 15.03
N ASN A 190 -4.54 5.19 14.01
CA ASN A 190 -3.08 5.08 13.93
C ASN A 190 -2.46 6.19 13.07
N TYR A 191 -3.18 6.68 12.06
CA TYR A 191 -2.70 7.65 11.07
C TYR A 191 -3.72 8.77 10.86
N LEU A 192 -3.32 10.01 11.16
CA LEU A 192 -4.10 11.23 10.91
C LEU A 192 -3.28 12.20 10.04
N ARG A 193 -3.77 12.49 8.85
CA ARG A 193 -3.14 13.44 7.91
C ARG A 193 -4.15 14.49 7.48
N LEU A 194 -3.93 15.72 7.94
CA LEU A 194 -4.72 16.91 7.59
C LEU A 194 -3.86 18.01 6.94
N ASN A 195 -2.58 17.73 6.66
CA ASN A 195 -1.63 18.72 6.17
C ASN A 195 -2.01 19.32 4.81
N ASN A 196 -1.49 20.52 4.50
CA ASN A 196 -1.81 21.27 3.27
C ASN A 196 -3.33 21.45 3.12
N ASN A 197 -3.94 22.18 4.05
CA ASN A 197 -5.35 22.58 4.06
C ASN A 197 -5.48 24.03 4.60
N SER A 198 -6.70 24.54 4.73
CA SER A 198 -7.02 25.86 5.27
C SER A 198 -7.69 25.80 6.66
N LEU A 199 -7.38 24.77 7.47
CA LEU A 199 -7.96 24.57 8.80
C LEU A 199 -7.53 25.68 9.76
N THR A 200 -8.40 26.05 10.69
CA THR A 200 -8.26 27.21 11.59
C THR A 200 -8.62 26.88 13.03
N GLY A 201 -8.13 27.68 13.97
CA GLY A 201 -8.44 27.51 15.40
C GLY A 201 -7.50 26.53 16.12
N PRO A 202 -7.78 26.23 17.40
CA PRO A 202 -6.93 25.36 18.20
C PRO A 202 -6.96 23.91 17.73
N CYS A 203 -5.84 23.21 17.89
CA CYS A 203 -5.83 21.75 17.84
C CYS A 203 -6.48 21.22 19.13
N PRO A 204 -7.53 20.37 19.05
CA PRO A 204 -8.34 20.01 20.21
C PRO A 204 -7.56 19.14 21.22
N GLU A 205 -7.72 19.42 22.52
CA GLU A 205 -7.01 18.68 23.58
C GLU A 205 -7.42 17.20 23.65
N SER A 206 -8.62 16.86 23.17
CA SER A 206 -9.14 15.49 23.10
C SER A 206 -8.25 14.54 22.27
N LEU A 207 -7.54 15.05 21.25
CA LEU A 207 -6.56 14.28 20.46
C LEU A 207 -5.36 13.80 21.29
N SER A 208 -5.07 14.41 22.45
CA SER A 208 -4.07 13.88 23.38
C SER A 208 -4.51 12.61 24.12
N THR A 209 -5.81 12.26 24.06
CA THR A 209 -6.42 11.08 24.70
C THR A 209 -6.60 9.89 23.76
N VAL A 210 -6.05 9.97 22.54
CA VAL A 210 -6.02 8.87 21.57
C VAL A 210 -4.69 8.15 21.71
N GLU A 211 -4.72 6.94 22.25
CA GLU A 211 -3.56 6.05 22.33
C GLU A 211 -3.31 5.37 20.97
N GLY A 212 -2.07 4.93 20.71
CA GLY A 212 -1.70 4.19 19.48
C GLY A 212 -1.26 5.03 18.28
N LEU A 213 -1.54 6.34 18.26
CA LEU A 213 -1.18 7.26 17.16
C LEU A 213 0.29 7.09 16.73
N THR A 214 0.48 6.62 15.49
CA THR A 214 1.80 6.42 14.89
C THR A 214 2.23 7.66 14.12
N LEU A 215 1.31 8.29 13.39
CA LEU A 215 1.59 9.52 12.64
C LEU A 215 0.43 10.50 12.74
N VAL A 216 0.76 11.75 13.07
CA VAL A 216 -0.15 12.90 13.05
C VAL A 216 0.53 14.03 12.28
N ASP A 217 -0.01 14.40 11.11
CA ASP A 217 0.52 15.44 10.23
C ASP A 217 -0.51 16.55 10.00
N LEU A 218 -0.34 17.65 10.74
CA LEU A 218 -1.16 18.85 10.73
C LEU A 218 -0.41 20.05 10.11
N SER A 219 0.69 19.79 9.40
CA SER A 219 1.55 20.84 8.81
C SER A 219 0.83 21.68 7.75
N TYR A 220 1.31 22.90 7.50
CA TYR A 220 0.79 23.81 6.45
C TYR A 220 -0.74 23.97 6.48
N ASN A 221 -1.20 24.61 7.55
CA ASN A 221 -2.59 24.99 7.82
C ASN A 221 -2.59 26.36 8.50
N ASN A 222 -3.75 26.87 8.93
CA ASN A 222 -3.87 28.12 9.67
C ASN A 222 -4.34 27.90 11.13
N LEU A 223 -3.92 26.78 11.73
CA LEU A 223 -4.21 26.45 13.14
C LEU A 223 -3.56 27.47 14.08
N SER A 224 -4.17 27.68 15.24
CA SER A 224 -3.79 28.71 16.20
C SER A 224 -3.67 28.20 17.64
N GLY A 225 -3.19 29.06 18.54
CA GLY A 225 -3.11 28.76 19.97
C GLY A 225 -1.83 28.03 20.38
N SER A 226 -1.87 27.35 21.52
CA SER A 226 -0.68 26.71 22.09
C SER A 226 -0.27 25.41 21.37
N LEU A 227 1.02 25.07 21.40
CA LEU A 227 1.55 23.82 20.84
C LEU A 227 0.85 22.58 21.47
N PRO A 228 0.13 21.75 20.69
CA PRO A 228 -0.65 20.65 21.23
C PRO A 228 0.22 19.48 21.70
N LYS A 229 -0.24 18.80 22.77
CA LYS A 229 0.49 17.72 23.45
C LYS A 229 0.03 16.33 22.99
N ILE A 230 0.08 16.09 21.68
CA ILE A 230 -0.33 14.80 21.09
C ILE A 230 0.80 13.77 21.27
N SER A 231 0.45 12.60 21.81
CA SER A 231 1.40 11.49 21.99
C SER A 231 1.41 10.61 20.73
N ALA A 232 2.27 10.95 19.76
CA ALA A 232 2.43 10.19 18.52
C ALA A 232 3.90 9.90 18.20
N ARG A 233 4.22 8.78 17.54
CA ARG A 233 5.60 8.46 17.12
C ARG A 233 6.17 9.49 16.14
N THR A 234 5.34 10.02 15.25
CA THR A 234 5.64 11.15 14.36
C THR A 234 4.56 12.20 14.53
N PHE A 235 4.94 13.39 15.01
CA PHE A 235 4.05 14.56 15.05
C PHE A 235 4.65 15.70 14.20
N LYS A 236 3.83 16.27 13.31
CA LYS A 236 4.20 17.39 12.44
C LYS A 236 3.16 18.50 12.50
N ILE A 237 3.63 19.73 12.69
CA ILE A 237 2.81 20.93 12.90
C ILE A 237 3.42 22.19 12.23
N VAL A 238 4.55 22.04 11.54
CA VAL A 238 5.29 23.12 10.85
C VAL A 238 4.40 23.81 9.81
N GLY A 239 4.54 25.13 9.64
CA GLY A 239 3.77 25.88 8.64
C GLY A 239 2.38 26.33 9.12
N ASN A 240 2.10 26.29 10.42
CA ASN A 240 0.93 26.94 11.04
C ASN A 240 1.34 28.28 11.67
N PRO A 241 1.05 29.45 11.06
CA PRO A 241 1.62 30.73 11.48
C PRO A 241 1.00 31.31 12.76
N LEU A 242 -0.15 30.81 13.22
CA LEU A 242 -0.87 31.31 14.40
C LEU A 242 -0.63 30.47 15.66
N ILE A 243 0.23 29.43 15.60
CA ILE A 243 0.61 28.64 16.78
C ILE A 243 1.74 29.34 17.54
N CYS A 244 1.51 29.60 18.82
CA CYS A 244 2.44 30.29 19.69
C CYS A 244 3.34 29.30 20.45
N GLY A 245 4.64 29.62 20.49
CA GLY A 245 5.64 28.86 21.24
C GLY A 245 5.44 28.94 22.76
N PRO A 246 6.15 28.12 23.56
CA PRO A 246 5.88 27.86 24.99
C PRO A 246 6.14 29.03 25.96
N LYS A 247 6.23 30.27 25.47
CA LYS A 247 6.28 31.52 26.24
C LYS A 247 5.23 32.56 25.81
N GLY A 248 4.38 32.24 24.83
CA GLY A 248 3.26 33.10 24.44
C GLY A 248 2.13 33.00 25.46
N GLY A 249 1.76 34.12 26.09
CA GLY A 249 0.47 34.25 26.78
C GLY A 249 -0.70 34.31 25.78
N ASN A 250 -1.93 34.27 26.29
CA ASN A 250 -3.16 33.99 25.53
C ASN A 250 -3.49 34.92 24.33
N ASN A 251 -2.74 35.99 24.09
CA ASN A 251 -2.91 36.91 22.95
C ASN A 251 -1.78 36.70 21.93
N CYS A 252 -1.94 35.71 21.05
CA CYS A 252 -0.96 35.38 20.01
C CYS A 252 -1.18 36.21 18.73
N SER A 253 -0.93 37.52 18.82
CA SER A 253 -0.99 38.43 17.67
C SER A 253 0.21 38.22 16.74
N ALA A 254 -0.04 38.10 15.43
CA ALA A 254 1.01 38.00 14.42
C ALA A 254 1.77 39.35 14.30
N VAL A 255 3.05 39.36 14.66
CA VAL A 255 3.93 40.53 14.54
C VAL A 255 4.74 40.42 13.24
N ILE A 256 4.56 41.41 12.35
CA ILE A 256 5.36 41.58 11.13
C ILE A 256 6.75 42.09 11.56
N PRO A 257 7.86 41.51 11.07
CA PRO A 257 9.20 41.92 11.49
C PRO A 257 9.72 43.14 10.69
N GLU A 258 10.12 44.18 11.42
CA GLU A 258 11.04 45.23 10.94
C GLU A 258 12.20 45.43 11.94
N PRO A 259 13.35 46.04 11.54
CA PRO A 259 14.65 45.61 12.05
C PRO A 259 15.29 46.43 13.18
N LEU A 260 16.09 45.72 13.99
CA LEU A 260 17.31 46.12 14.70
C LEU A 260 17.41 47.53 15.34
N SER A 261 17.40 47.57 16.68
CA SER A 261 18.20 48.52 17.47
C SER A 261 18.53 47.98 18.88
N PHE A 262 19.61 48.48 19.50
CA PHE A 262 20.17 48.13 20.81
C PHE A 262 20.91 49.35 21.40
N PRO A 263 21.20 49.45 22.72
CA PRO A 263 20.60 48.78 23.88
C PRO A 263 19.78 49.84 24.69
N PRO A 264 20.12 50.44 25.87
CA PRO A 264 21.11 50.17 26.94
C PRO A 264 20.47 49.66 28.26
N ASP A 265 21.23 49.69 29.36
CA ASP A 265 20.88 49.13 30.68
C ASP A 265 19.97 50.01 31.58
N ALA A 266 19.23 49.37 32.50
CA ALA A 266 18.77 49.95 33.77
C ALA A 266 18.56 48.88 34.86
N LEU A 267 18.64 49.27 36.14
CA LEU A 267 18.65 48.39 37.32
C LEU A 267 17.36 48.48 38.17
N LYS A 268 17.23 47.52 39.12
CA LYS A 268 16.33 47.46 40.31
C LYS A 268 14.94 46.83 40.08
N ALA A 269 14.20 46.37 41.10
CA ALA A 269 14.46 45.67 42.40
C ALA A 269 13.10 45.51 43.14
N GLN A 270 13.05 44.70 44.22
CA GLN A 270 11.92 44.56 45.18
C GLN A 270 10.64 43.88 44.60
N SER A 271 10.15 42.77 45.15
CA SER A 271 9.39 42.54 46.42
C SER A 271 7.94 43.07 46.36
N ASP A 272 6.92 42.39 46.90
CA ASP A 272 6.95 41.67 48.19
C ASP A 272 5.85 40.57 48.39
N SER A 273 6.09 39.73 49.41
CA SER A 273 5.20 38.94 50.31
C SER A 273 3.91 38.23 49.83
N GLY A 274 3.57 37.10 50.48
CA GLY A 274 2.27 36.40 50.24
C GLY A 274 2.04 35.02 50.88
N THR A 275 2.58 34.72 52.07
CA THR A 275 2.49 33.36 52.66
C THR A 275 1.10 32.97 53.20
N LYS A 276 0.64 31.74 52.95
CA LYS A 276 -0.08 30.90 53.95
C LYS A 276 0.37 29.43 53.90
N ARG A 277 0.08 28.67 54.96
CA ARG A 277 0.92 27.56 55.47
C ARG A 277 0.22 26.19 55.42
N HIS A 278 1.01 25.13 55.30
CA HIS A 278 0.59 23.71 55.27
C HIS A 278 -0.44 23.28 56.32
N ARG A 279 -1.34 22.38 55.93
CA ARG A 279 -1.69 21.15 56.69
C ARG A 279 -1.90 19.96 55.73
N VAL A 280 -1.75 18.75 56.27
CA VAL A 280 -1.73 17.40 55.63
C VAL A 280 -0.32 16.92 55.27
N ALA A 281 0.33 16.27 56.25
CA ALA A 281 1.68 15.71 56.12
C ALA A 281 1.91 14.50 57.07
N ILE A 282 0.99 13.53 57.08
CA ILE A 282 1.11 12.27 57.84
C ILE A 282 0.80 11.05 56.96
N VAL A 283 -0.24 11.12 56.11
CA VAL A 283 -0.67 10.01 55.22
C VAL A 283 0.40 9.62 54.17
N VAL A 284 1.30 10.56 53.82
CA VAL A 284 2.25 10.41 52.71
C VAL A 284 3.32 9.33 52.95
N GLY A 285 3.74 9.11 54.20
CA GLY A 285 4.93 8.31 54.52
C GLY A 285 4.85 6.83 54.14
N ALA A 286 3.70 6.18 54.39
CA ALA A 286 3.54 4.75 54.12
C ALA A 286 3.45 4.45 52.61
N SER A 287 2.68 5.25 51.87
CA SER A 287 2.47 5.05 50.43
C SER A 287 3.74 5.27 49.61
N PHE A 288 4.60 6.22 50.00
CA PHE A 288 5.88 6.45 49.32
C PHE A 288 6.84 5.26 49.43
N GLY A 289 6.89 4.56 50.57
CA GLY A 289 7.72 3.35 50.71
C GLY A 289 7.33 2.26 49.72
N ALA A 290 6.04 1.96 49.61
CA ALA A 290 5.52 0.99 48.64
C ALA A 290 5.75 1.44 47.19
N PHE A 291 5.56 2.73 46.89
CA PHE A 291 5.76 3.27 45.54
C PHE A 291 7.23 3.23 45.10
N ILE A 292 8.18 3.52 45.99
CA ILE A 292 9.63 3.39 45.72
C ILE A 292 10.02 1.93 45.43
N ILE A 293 9.49 0.97 46.20
CA ILE A 293 9.76 -0.47 45.98
C ILE A 293 9.14 -0.94 44.66
N MET A 294 7.91 -0.54 44.36
CA MET A 294 7.26 -0.83 43.06
C MET A 294 8.02 -0.20 41.89
N LEU A 295 8.51 1.04 42.03
CA LEU A 295 9.40 1.67 41.03
C LEU A 295 10.71 0.90 40.86
N PHE A 296 11.33 0.43 41.94
CA PHE A 296 12.58 -0.34 41.85
C PHE A 296 12.38 -1.70 41.18
N ILE A 297 11.27 -2.40 41.49
CA ILE A 297 10.90 -3.64 40.81
C ILE A 297 10.54 -3.38 39.34
N ALA A 298 9.77 -2.33 39.04
CA ALA A 298 9.45 -1.93 37.67
C ALA A 298 10.69 -1.53 36.88
N LEU A 299 11.66 -0.85 37.50
CA LEU A 299 12.96 -0.52 36.90
C LEU A 299 13.83 -1.77 36.68
N LEU A 300 13.82 -2.76 37.58
CA LEU A 300 14.51 -4.04 37.37
C LEU A 300 13.85 -4.89 36.27
N VAL A 301 12.53 -4.90 36.19
CA VAL A 301 11.77 -5.57 35.12
C VAL A 301 11.96 -4.84 33.79
N TRP A 302 11.91 -3.51 33.77
CA TRP A 302 12.21 -2.69 32.59
C TRP A 302 13.66 -2.81 32.15
N TRP A 303 14.62 -2.89 33.08
CA TRP A 303 16.03 -3.12 32.77
C TRP A 303 16.23 -4.53 32.19
N ARG A 304 15.58 -5.57 32.73
CA ARG A 304 15.58 -6.91 32.12
C ARG A 304 14.89 -6.92 30.75
N TYR A 305 13.73 -6.29 30.60
CA TYR A 305 12.97 -6.26 29.34
C TYR A 305 13.70 -5.48 28.24
N ARG A 306 14.23 -4.30 28.58
CA ARG A 306 15.06 -3.47 27.69
C ARG A 306 16.38 -4.17 27.34
N ARG A 307 16.99 -4.89 28.29
CA ARG A 307 18.15 -5.76 28.03
C ARG A 307 17.81 -7.00 27.21
N ASN A 308 16.55 -7.43 27.15
CA ASN A 308 16.08 -8.46 26.21
C ASN A 308 15.77 -7.89 24.82
N GLN A 309 15.28 -6.65 24.73
CA GLN A 309 14.95 -5.97 23.46
C GLN A 309 16.19 -5.38 22.76
N GLN A 310 17.20 -4.91 23.48
CA GLN A 310 18.47 -4.41 22.91
C GLN A 310 19.46 -5.53 22.54
N ILE A 311 19.02 -6.79 22.41
CA ILE A 311 19.82 -7.91 21.88
C ILE A 311 19.90 -7.88 20.34
N PHE A 312 19.19 -6.97 19.66
CA PHE A 312 19.33 -6.74 18.22
C PHE A 312 19.71 -5.30 17.88
N PHE A 313 21.01 -5.07 17.68
CA PHE A 313 21.63 -3.91 17.05
C PHE A 313 21.35 -2.51 17.66
N ASP A 314 21.93 -2.26 18.83
CA ASP A 314 22.42 -0.93 19.22
C ASP A 314 23.95 -1.01 19.42
N VAL A 315 24.70 -0.82 18.34
CA VAL A 315 26.18 -0.89 18.37
C VAL A 315 26.74 0.49 18.67
N ASN A 316 26.81 0.78 19.96
CA ASN A 316 27.72 1.76 20.53
C ASN A 316 29.18 1.26 20.40
N ASP A 317 30.19 2.14 20.50
CA ASP A 317 31.59 1.84 20.16
C ASP A 317 32.26 0.80 21.09
N GLN A 318 32.07 -0.49 20.80
CA GLN A 318 32.94 -1.60 21.19
C GLN A 318 32.73 -2.83 20.31
N TYR A 319 33.78 -3.63 20.11
CA TYR A 319 33.77 -4.83 19.27
C TYR A 319 32.90 -5.93 19.87
N ASP A 320 31.93 -6.44 19.11
CA ASP A 320 31.54 -7.87 19.17
C ASP A 320 31.00 -8.33 17.80
N PRO A 321 31.60 -9.34 17.14
CA PRO A 321 31.36 -9.59 15.71
C PRO A 321 30.44 -10.79 15.38
N GLU A 322 29.27 -10.95 16.01
CA GLU A 322 28.29 -11.97 15.56
C GLU A 322 26.82 -11.72 15.99
N VAL A 323 26.03 -11.03 15.15
CA VAL A 323 24.55 -11.05 15.18
C VAL A 323 24.04 -11.05 13.73
N CYS A 324 23.68 -12.23 13.21
CA CYS A 324 23.57 -12.45 11.76
C CYS A 324 22.14 -12.23 11.19
N LEU A 325 21.96 -11.15 10.42
CA LEU A 325 20.96 -11.07 9.36
C LEU A 325 21.49 -11.82 8.11
N GLY A 326 21.57 -13.15 8.23
CA GLY A 326 22.24 -13.99 7.24
C GLY A 326 23.74 -13.72 7.13
N HIS A 327 24.34 -14.13 6.01
CA HIS A 327 25.78 -13.99 5.72
C HIS A 327 26.19 -12.58 5.22
N LEU A 328 25.35 -11.56 5.45
CA LEU A 328 25.54 -10.20 4.92
C LEU A 328 26.66 -9.45 5.65
N ARG A 329 27.80 -9.28 4.97
CA ARG A 329 28.97 -8.60 5.55
C ARG A 329 28.77 -7.09 5.58
N ARG A 330 28.86 -6.46 6.77
CA ARG A 330 28.98 -4.99 6.87
C ARG A 330 30.42 -4.59 6.51
N TYR A 331 30.58 -3.85 5.43
CA TYR A 331 31.87 -3.33 4.96
C TYR A 331 32.11 -1.92 5.50
N THR A 332 33.38 -1.55 5.71
CA THR A 332 33.73 -0.16 6.05
C THR A 332 33.87 0.68 4.78
N PHE A 333 33.55 1.98 4.86
CA PHE A 333 33.76 2.89 3.72
C PHE A 333 35.24 2.95 3.29
N LYS A 334 36.18 2.86 4.24
CA LYS A 334 37.63 2.81 3.96
C LYS A 334 38.01 1.58 3.13
N GLU A 335 37.42 0.43 3.42
CA GLU A 335 37.65 -0.82 2.68
C GLU A 335 37.09 -0.73 1.25
N LEU A 336 35.82 -0.33 1.07
CA LEU A 336 35.22 -0.21 -0.26
C LEU A 336 35.88 0.91 -1.10
N ARG A 337 36.33 1.99 -0.47
CA ARG A 337 37.11 3.05 -1.12
C ARG A 337 38.48 2.54 -1.57
N ALA A 338 39.16 1.71 -0.79
CA ALA A 338 40.41 1.08 -1.23
C ALA A 338 40.16 0.09 -2.39
N ALA A 339 39.17 -0.79 -2.24
CA ALA A 339 38.83 -1.83 -3.21
C ALA A 339 38.44 -1.29 -4.60
N THR A 340 37.89 -0.08 -4.67
CA THR A 340 37.44 0.58 -5.92
C THR A 340 38.44 1.60 -6.48
N ASP A 341 39.68 1.65 -5.97
CA ASP A 341 40.68 2.68 -6.25
C ASP A 341 40.14 4.11 -6.06
N ASN A 342 39.65 4.39 -4.85
CA ASN A 342 39.00 5.65 -4.47
C ASN A 342 37.80 6.03 -5.34
N PHE A 343 37.03 5.03 -5.79
CA PHE A 343 35.93 5.17 -6.76
C PHE A 343 36.40 5.74 -8.11
N ASN A 344 37.52 5.22 -8.64
CA ASN A 344 38.09 5.65 -9.92
C ASN A 344 37.06 5.58 -11.06
N SER A 345 37.02 6.61 -11.92
CA SER A 345 36.14 6.62 -13.09
C SER A 345 36.43 5.49 -14.08
N LYS A 346 37.67 4.97 -14.11
CA LYS A 346 38.07 3.77 -14.87
C LYS A 346 37.40 2.48 -14.38
N ASN A 347 36.97 2.43 -13.13
CA ASN A 347 36.32 1.26 -12.54
C ASN A 347 34.78 1.28 -12.70
N ILE A 348 34.20 2.29 -13.34
CA ILE A 348 32.74 2.38 -13.50
C ILE A 348 32.24 1.29 -14.45
N LEU A 349 31.35 0.44 -13.94
CA LEU A 349 30.64 -0.60 -14.68
C LEU A 349 29.31 -0.10 -15.25
N GLY A 350 28.70 0.89 -14.59
CA GLY A 350 27.42 1.47 -15.01
C GLY A 350 27.04 2.73 -14.24
N ARG A 351 26.15 3.52 -14.83
CA ARG A 351 25.51 4.70 -14.25
C ARG A 351 24.00 4.58 -14.48
N GLY A 352 23.19 4.87 -13.47
CA GLY A 352 21.72 4.89 -13.56
C GLY A 352 21.14 5.99 -12.69
N GLY A 353 19.81 6.09 -12.60
CA GLY A 353 19.14 7.07 -11.75
C GLY A 353 19.56 6.94 -10.28
N PHE A 354 19.67 5.71 -9.79
CA PHE A 354 19.88 5.43 -8.37
C PHE A 354 21.35 5.49 -7.90
N GLY A 355 22.33 5.58 -8.81
CA GLY A 355 23.74 5.63 -8.41
C GLY A 355 24.77 5.37 -9.51
N ILE A 356 25.98 4.99 -9.08
CA ILE A 356 27.08 4.54 -9.93
C ILE A 356 27.58 3.19 -9.40
N VAL A 357 27.76 2.21 -10.30
CA VAL A 357 28.32 0.90 -9.97
C VAL A 357 29.79 0.87 -10.36
N TYR A 358 30.65 0.52 -9.40
CA TYR A 358 32.10 0.40 -9.58
C TYR A 358 32.54 -1.06 -9.45
N ARG A 359 33.52 -1.48 -10.24
CA ARG A 359 34.29 -2.71 -10.01
C ARG A 359 35.19 -2.49 -8.80
N GLY A 360 35.12 -3.39 -7.84
CA GLY A 360 36.03 -3.47 -6.70
C GLY A 360 36.83 -4.77 -6.71
N CYS A 361 37.99 -4.76 -6.06
CA CYS A 361 38.73 -5.95 -5.67
C CYS A 361 39.00 -5.88 -4.15
N LEU A 362 38.42 -6.80 -3.40
CA LEU A 362 38.55 -6.87 -1.94
C LEU A 362 39.92 -7.44 -1.53
N ASN A 363 40.26 -7.31 -0.24
CA ASN A 363 41.59 -7.69 0.29
C ASN A 363 41.91 -9.19 0.19
N ASP A 364 40.90 -10.03 0.01
CA ASP A 364 40.97 -11.48 -0.24
C ASP A 364 41.14 -11.83 -1.74
N GLY A 365 41.14 -10.83 -2.61
CA GLY A 365 41.14 -10.98 -4.07
C GLY A 365 39.74 -11.03 -4.70
N SER A 366 38.66 -11.08 -3.91
CA SER A 366 37.29 -11.20 -4.41
C SER A 366 36.89 -9.99 -5.27
N VAL A 367 36.48 -10.24 -6.51
CA VAL A 367 36.01 -9.19 -7.42
C VAL A 367 34.53 -8.94 -7.19
N VAL A 368 34.17 -7.68 -6.92
CA VAL A 368 32.81 -7.27 -6.54
C VAL A 368 32.31 -6.11 -7.39
N ALA A 369 30.99 -5.94 -7.45
CA ALA A 369 30.32 -4.74 -7.94
C ALA A 369 29.81 -3.91 -6.75
N VAL A 370 30.26 -2.66 -6.63
CA VAL A 370 29.91 -1.74 -5.55
C VAL A 370 28.99 -0.66 -6.10
N LYS A 371 27.68 -0.76 -5.79
CA LYS A 371 26.66 0.24 -6.13
C LYS A 371 26.70 1.34 -5.07
N ARG A 372 27.21 2.53 -5.42
CA ARG A 372 27.23 3.72 -4.55
C ARG A 372 26.04 4.61 -4.93
N LEU A 373 25.12 4.81 -4.00
CA LEU A 373 23.91 5.61 -4.23
C LEU A 373 24.24 7.10 -4.19
N LYS A 374 23.59 7.90 -5.03
CA LYS A 374 23.80 9.36 -5.11
C LYS A 374 22.93 10.13 -4.12
N ASP A 375 21.64 9.83 -4.11
CA ASP A 375 20.60 10.71 -3.56
C ASP A 375 19.98 10.14 -2.27
N TYR A 376 20.82 9.64 -1.36
CA TYR A 376 20.38 9.08 -0.07
C TYR A 376 19.65 10.10 0.83
N ASN A 377 20.00 11.40 0.71
CA ASN A 377 19.30 12.50 1.37
C ASN A 377 17.86 12.72 0.84
N THR A 378 17.53 12.18 -0.33
CA THR A 378 16.18 12.21 -0.89
C THR A 378 15.44 10.94 -0.45
N ALA A 379 14.20 11.08 0.03
CA ALA A 379 13.44 9.97 0.62
C ALA A 379 13.25 8.74 -0.30
N GLY A 380 13.46 8.88 -1.62
CA GLY A 380 13.56 7.75 -2.54
C GLY A 380 14.77 6.86 -2.28
N GLY A 381 15.98 7.43 -2.21
CA GLY A 381 17.25 6.68 -2.16
C GLY A 381 17.42 5.84 -0.90
N GLU A 382 17.03 6.38 0.27
CA GLU A 382 17.09 5.63 1.53
C GLU A 382 16.07 4.48 1.57
N ILE A 383 14.87 4.68 1.00
CA ILE A 383 13.88 3.59 0.85
C ILE A 383 14.44 2.50 -0.06
N GLN A 384 15.12 2.84 -1.16
CA GLN A 384 15.74 1.85 -2.05
C GLN A 384 16.86 1.08 -1.35
N PHE A 385 17.74 1.76 -0.62
CA PHE A 385 18.81 1.12 0.16
C PHE A 385 18.23 0.11 1.17
N GLN A 386 17.26 0.54 1.98
CA GLN A 386 16.64 -0.32 2.98
C GLN A 386 15.89 -1.50 2.32
N THR A 387 15.22 -1.25 1.19
CA THR A 387 14.53 -2.30 0.40
C THR A 387 15.50 -3.33 -0.17
N GLU A 388 16.65 -2.93 -0.73
CA GLU A 388 17.68 -3.86 -1.22
C GLU A 388 18.33 -4.66 -0.08
N VAL A 389 18.57 -4.05 1.09
CA VAL A 389 19.12 -4.75 2.26
C VAL A 389 18.11 -5.74 2.86
N GLU A 390 16.86 -5.33 3.04
CA GLU A 390 15.81 -6.19 3.62
C GLU A 390 15.42 -7.33 2.67
N LEU A 391 15.04 -7.04 1.42
CA LEU A 391 14.46 -8.05 0.53
C LEU A 391 15.48 -9.06 0.01
N ILE A 392 16.69 -8.63 -0.33
CA ILE A 392 17.72 -9.54 -0.86
C ILE A 392 18.35 -10.38 0.27
N SER A 393 18.17 -10.00 1.55
CA SER A 393 18.51 -10.88 2.68
C SER A 393 17.59 -12.11 2.78
N LEU A 394 16.36 -12.00 2.26
CA LEU A 394 15.34 -13.05 2.31
C LEU A 394 15.32 -13.91 1.03
N ALA A 395 15.54 -13.30 -0.14
CA ALA A 395 15.45 -13.97 -1.44
C ALA A 395 16.79 -14.59 -1.88
N VAL A 396 16.88 -15.93 -1.91
CA VAL A 396 18.09 -16.67 -2.32
C VAL A 396 17.75 -17.72 -3.39
N HIS A 397 18.06 -17.40 -4.65
CA HIS A 397 17.91 -18.30 -5.79
C HIS A 397 18.99 -18.04 -6.85
N ARG A 398 19.43 -19.08 -7.59
CA ARG A 398 20.56 -19.00 -8.53
C ARG A 398 20.41 -17.93 -9.62
N ASN A 399 19.18 -17.64 -10.03
CA ASN A 399 18.88 -16.64 -11.06
C ASN A 399 18.55 -15.26 -10.45
N LEU A 400 18.88 -14.98 -9.18
CA LEU A 400 18.69 -13.68 -8.52
C LEU A 400 20.01 -13.13 -7.97
N LEU A 401 20.21 -11.82 -8.04
CA LEU A 401 21.44 -11.15 -7.63
C LEU A 401 21.51 -11.03 -6.10
N ARG A 402 22.13 -12.03 -5.45
CA ARG A 402 22.36 -12.00 -4.00
C ARG A 402 23.28 -10.85 -3.59
N LEU A 403 22.84 -10.06 -2.63
CA LEU A 403 23.63 -9.04 -1.94
C LEU A 403 24.68 -9.71 -1.05
N CYS A 404 25.97 -9.39 -1.23
CA CYS A 404 27.07 -9.90 -0.42
C CYS A 404 27.31 -9.07 0.85
N GLY A 405 26.89 -7.80 0.84
CA GLY A 405 27.03 -6.91 1.98
C GLY A 405 26.71 -5.46 1.66
N PHE A 406 26.89 -4.60 2.67
CA PHE A 406 26.58 -3.18 2.57
C PHE A 406 27.53 -2.33 3.40
N CYS A 407 27.60 -1.03 3.09
CA CYS A 407 28.21 0.00 3.91
C CYS A 407 27.19 1.13 4.09
N SER A 408 26.91 1.48 5.34
CA SER A 408 26.10 2.63 5.70
C SER A 408 26.87 3.51 6.69
N THR A 409 26.97 4.80 6.41
CA THR A 409 27.55 5.84 7.27
C THR A 409 26.68 7.09 7.17
N GLU A 410 26.91 8.13 7.97
CA GLU A 410 26.09 9.36 7.94
C GLU A 410 25.89 9.95 6.53
N ASN A 411 26.91 9.85 5.65
CA ASN A 411 26.92 10.48 4.33
C ASN A 411 27.04 9.51 3.15
N GLU A 412 26.97 8.20 3.37
CA GLU A 412 27.16 7.21 2.31
C GLU A 412 26.23 6.01 2.46
N ARG A 413 25.75 5.50 1.32
CA ARG A 413 25.03 4.23 1.15
C ARG A 413 25.67 3.46 0.00
N LEU A 414 26.25 2.30 0.31
CA LEU A 414 26.83 1.40 -0.70
C LEU A 414 26.34 -0.03 -0.51
N LEU A 415 26.08 -0.70 -1.63
CA LEU A 415 25.65 -2.10 -1.71
C LEU A 415 26.71 -2.89 -2.48
N VAL A 416 27.06 -4.08 -1.99
CA VAL A 416 28.15 -4.90 -2.50
C VAL A 416 27.59 -6.21 -3.05
N TYR A 417 27.78 -6.41 -4.35
CA TYR A 417 27.27 -7.53 -5.14
C TYR A 417 28.43 -8.35 -5.73
N PRO A 418 28.21 -9.64 -6.08
CA PRO A 418 29.17 -10.38 -6.89
C PRO A 418 29.38 -9.68 -8.25
N TYR A 419 30.60 -9.71 -8.76
CA TYR A 419 30.90 -9.13 -10.08
C TYR A 419 30.37 -10.02 -11.22
N MET A 420 29.70 -9.41 -12.18
CA MET A 420 29.10 -10.07 -13.35
C MET A 420 29.91 -9.75 -14.62
N PRO A 421 30.82 -10.64 -15.07
CA PRO A 421 31.84 -10.32 -16.08
C PRO A 421 31.30 -10.17 -17.51
N ASN A 422 30.11 -10.73 -17.78
CA ASN A 422 29.40 -10.55 -19.04
C ASN A 422 28.44 -9.35 -19.04
N GLY A 423 28.35 -8.59 -17.93
CA GLY A 423 27.59 -7.34 -17.86
C GLY A 423 26.08 -7.55 -17.78
N SER A 424 25.31 -6.58 -18.28
CA SER A 424 23.85 -6.70 -18.43
C SER A 424 23.45 -7.16 -19.82
N VAL A 425 22.30 -7.81 -19.95
CA VAL A 425 21.75 -8.27 -21.24
C VAL A 425 21.65 -7.12 -22.24
N ALA A 426 21.21 -5.93 -21.82
CA ALA A 426 21.16 -4.73 -22.67
C ALA A 426 22.55 -4.37 -23.27
N SER A 427 23.62 -4.46 -22.47
CA SER A 427 25.01 -4.21 -22.94
C SER A 427 25.56 -5.32 -23.86
N ARG A 428 24.86 -6.45 -23.98
CA ARG A 428 25.23 -7.57 -24.86
C ARG A 428 24.30 -7.73 -26.08
N LEU A 429 23.20 -6.97 -26.11
CA LEU A 429 22.27 -6.83 -27.23
C LEU A 429 22.61 -5.65 -28.16
N ARG A 430 23.01 -4.49 -27.59
CA ARG A 430 23.22 -3.26 -28.38
C ARG A 430 24.67 -2.95 -28.71
N ASP A 431 25.56 -3.28 -27.80
CA ASP A 431 26.86 -2.65 -27.74
C ASP A 431 27.95 -3.62 -28.24
N HIS A 432 28.49 -3.33 -29.42
CA HIS A 432 29.78 -3.85 -29.90
C HIS A 432 30.97 -3.31 -29.08
N ILE A 433 30.75 -2.89 -27.83
CA ILE A 433 31.75 -2.32 -26.93
C ILE A 433 32.85 -3.36 -26.70
N HIS A 434 34.08 -2.96 -27.06
CA HIS A 434 35.29 -3.78 -27.04
C HIS A 434 35.24 -5.04 -27.94
N GLY A 435 34.42 -5.05 -28.99
CA GLY A 435 34.43 -6.10 -30.02
C GLY A 435 33.93 -7.47 -29.55
N ARG A 436 33.24 -7.54 -28.41
CA ARG A 436 32.58 -8.78 -27.94
C ARG A 436 31.44 -9.14 -28.90
N PRO A 437 31.29 -10.40 -29.34
CA PRO A 437 30.19 -10.80 -30.23
C PRO A 437 28.83 -10.60 -29.56
N ALA A 438 27.79 -10.30 -30.32
CA ALA A 438 26.41 -10.24 -29.83
C ALA A 438 25.95 -11.59 -29.24
N LEU A 439 24.90 -11.58 -28.43
CA LEU A 439 24.29 -12.84 -27.95
C LEU A 439 23.69 -13.62 -29.12
N ASP A 440 24.04 -14.90 -29.22
CA ASP A 440 23.39 -15.86 -30.13
C ASP A 440 21.97 -16.22 -29.64
N TRP A 441 21.21 -16.89 -30.51
CA TRP A 441 19.82 -17.25 -30.26
C TRP A 441 19.65 -18.21 -29.08
N ALA A 442 20.51 -19.23 -28.96
CA ALA A 442 20.44 -20.20 -27.87
C ALA A 442 20.70 -19.55 -26.50
N ARG A 443 21.65 -18.59 -26.43
CA ARG A 443 21.85 -17.76 -25.23
C ARG A 443 20.63 -16.89 -24.93
N ARG A 444 19.99 -16.26 -25.93
CA ARG A 444 18.75 -15.47 -25.72
C ARG A 444 17.61 -16.33 -25.13
N LYS A 445 17.38 -17.54 -25.66
CA LYS A 445 16.40 -18.50 -25.11
C LYS A 445 16.77 -18.95 -23.68
N ARG A 446 18.06 -19.20 -23.38
CA ARG A 446 18.50 -19.53 -22.01
C ARG A 446 18.32 -18.36 -21.03
N ILE A 447 18.59 -17.13 -21.47
CA ILE A 447 18.42 -15.92 -20.66
C ILE A 447 16.94 -15.67 -20.31
N ALA A 448 16.02 -15.91 -21.26
CA ALA A 448 14.59 -15.90 -21.00
C ALA A 448 14.19 -16.93 -19.94
N LEU A 449 14.65 -18.19 -20.07
CA LEU A 449 14.39 -19.28 -19.12
C LEU A 449 14.94 -18.99 -17.72
N GLY A 450 16.19 -18.53 -17.61
CA GLY A 450 16.82 -18.18 -16.32
C GLY A 450 16.09 -17.02 -15.64
N THR A 451 15.73 -15.98 -16.38
CA THR A 451 14.93 -14.86 -15.87
C THR A 451 13.55 -15.30 -15.40
N ALA A 452 12.86 -16.14 -16.19
CA ALA A 452 11.55 -16.69 -15.82
C ALA A 452 11.62 -17.49 -14.51
N ARG A 453 12.64 -18.37 -14.35
CA ARG A 453 12.90 -19.11 -13.11
C ARG A 453 13.15 -18.19 -11.92
N GLY A 454 13.85 -17.06 -12.13
CA GLY A 454 14.02 -16.02 -11.11
C GLY A 454 12.70 -15.40 -10.65
N LEU A 455 11.83 -15.01 -11.60
CA LEU A 455 10.53 -14.41 -11.29
C LEU A 455 9.54 -15.42 -10.67
N VAL A 456 9.54 -16.69 -11.10
CA VAL A 456 8.76 -17.77 -10.45
C VAL A 456 9.08 -17.88 -8.97
N TYR A 457 10.37 -17.84 -8.61
CA TYR A 457 10.77 -17.89 -7.20
C TYR A 457 10.20 -16.69 -6.42
N LEU A 458 10.34 -15.48 -6.96
CA LEU A 458 9.86 -14.24 -6.33
C LEU A 458 8.32 -14.19 -6.16
N HIS A 459 7.57 -14.66 -7.17
CA HIS A 459 6.10 -14.56 -7.20
C HIS A 459 5.39 -15.72 -6.51
N GLU A 460 5.96 -16.93 -6.55
CA GLU A 460 5.26 -18.18 -6.23
C GLU A 460 5.99 -19.06 -5.19
N GLN A 461 7.20 -18.67 -4.75
CA GLN A 461 7.99 -19.45 -3.76
C GLN A 461 8.47 -18.61 -2.56
N CYS A 462 8.59 -17.29 -2.67
CA CYS A 462 8.75 -16.39 -1.54
C CYS A 462 7.44 -16.23 -0.75
N ASP A 463 7.54 -16.11 0.58
CA ASP A 463 6.44 -15.70 1.45
C ASP A 463 6.92 -14.57 2.40
N PRO A 464 6.33 -13.35 2.34
CA PRO A 464 5.38 -12.88 1.33
C PRO A 464 5.95 -12.83 -0.10
N LYS A 465 5.07 -12.74 -1.10
CA LYS A 465 5.47 -12.59 -2.52
C LYS A 465 6.33 -11.34 -2.70
N ILE A 466 7.27 -11.36 -3.65
CA ILE A 466 8.11 -10.22 -4.01
C ILE A 466 7.81 -9.80 -5.45
N ILE A 467 7.30 -8.57 -5.64
CA ILE A 467 7.15 -7.94 -6.96
C ILE A 467 8.39 -7.08 -7.23
N HIS A 468 9.03 -7.23 -8.38
CA HIS A 468 10.28 -6.56 -8.74
C HIS A 468 10.07 -5.13 -9.26
N ARG A 469 9.01 -4.89 -10.03
CA ARG A 469 8.57 -3.60 -10.59
C ARG A 469 9.51 -2.93 -11.61
N ASP A 470 10.60 -3.58 -12.02
CA ASP A 470 11.54 -3.03 -13.02
C ASP A 470 12.26 -4.13 -13.82
N VAL A 471 11.50 -5.13 -14.30
CA VAL A 471 12.01 -6.21 -15.16
C VAL A 471 12.34 -5.64 -16.56
N LYS A 472 13.63 -5.50 -16.87
CA LYS A 472 14.15 -4.91 -18.13
C LYS A 472 15.52 -5.47 -18.50
N ALA A 473 15.92 -5.45 -19.77
CA ALA A 473 17.21 -6.01 -20.20
C ALA A 473 18.45 -5.37 -19.54
N ALA A 474 18.34 -4.17 -18.96
CA ALA A 474 19.43 -3.55 -18.20
C ALA A 474 19.64 -4.14 -16.80
N ASN A 475 18.59 -4.74 -16.21
CA ASN A 475 18.58 -5.29 -14.84
C ASN A 475 18.83 -6.80 -14.80
N ILE A 476 18.78 -7.48 -15.96
CA ILE A 476 19.24 -8.86 -16.09
C ILE A 476 20.75 -8.83 -16.32
N LEU A 477 21.50 -9.39 -15.37
CA LEU A 477 22.95 -9.55 -15.43
C LEU A 477 23.34 -10.95 -15.90
N LEU A 478 24.60 -11.08 -16.33
CA LEU A 478 25.17 -12.32 -16.88
C LEU A 478 26.47 -12.68 -16.16
N ASP A 479 26.50 -13.91 -15.63
CA ASP A 479 27.67 -14.49 -14.97
C ASP A 479 28.72 -14.99 -15.97
N GLU A 480 29.65 -15.85 -15.53
CA GLU A 480 30.72 -16.41 -16.38
C GLU A 480 30.17 -17.35 -17.48
N ASP A 481 29.13 -18.13 -17.18
CA ASP A 481 28.52 -19.12 -18.09
C ASP A 481 27.43 -18.54 -19.01
N PHE A 482 27.12 -17.24 -18.86
CA PHE A 482 25.99 -16.53 -19.48
C PHE A 482 24.61 -16.97 -18.95
N GLU A 483 24.53 -17.45 -17.70
CA GLU A 483 23.24 -17.62 -17.04
C GLU A 483 22.66 -16.25 -16.63
N ALA A 484 21.34 -16.12 -16.70
CA ALA A 484 20.65 -14.89 -16.36
C ALA A 484 20.46 -14.75 -14.84
N VAL A 485 20.84 -13.59 -14.31
CA VAL A 485 20.72 -13.22 -12.90
C VAL A 485 19.95 -11.90 -12.79
N VAL A 486 18.74 -11.95 -12.25
CA VAL A 486 17.85 -10.80 -12.07
C VAL A 486 18.35 -9.92 -10.92
N GLY A 487 18.51 -8.61 -11.13
CA GLY A 487 19.03 -7.68 -10.12
C GLY A 487 18.37 -6.29 -10.12
N ASP A 488 18.86 -5.43 -9.22
CA ASP A 488 18.30 -4.12 -8.87
C ASP A 488 16.88 -4.16 -8.27
N PHE A 489 16.80 -4.68 -7.04
CA PHE A 489 15.56 -4.75 -6.25
C PHE A 489 15.17 -3.41 -5.59
N GLY A 490 15.79 -2.27 -5.94
CA GLY A 490 15.49 -0.98 -5.30
C GLY A 490 14.03 -0.56 -5.41
N LEU A 491 13.32 -0.99 -6.44
CA LEU A 491 11.89 -0.74 -6.62
C LEU A 491 10.97 -1.88 -6.15
N ALA A 492 11.51 -2.98 -5.62
CA ALA A 492 10.72 -4.16 -5.28
C ALA A 492 9.78 -3.92 -4.09
N LYS A 493 8.71 -4.73 -4.00
CA LYS A 493 7.73 -4.68 -2.91
C LYS A 493 7.25 -6.06 -2.49
N LEU A 494 6.92 -6.17 -1.20
CA LEU A 494 6.22 -7.32 -0.64
C LEU A 494 4.71 -7.23 -0.93
N LEU A 495 4.09 -8.39 -1.14
CA LEU A 495 2.65 -8.58 -1.32
C LEU A 495 2.25 -9.87 -0.57
N ASP A 496 1.24 -9.83 0.30
CA ASP A 496 0.75 -11.05 0.96
C ASP A 496 0.24 -12.06 -0.08
N HIS A 497 0.30 -13.36 0.21
CA HIS A 497 -0.29 -14.36 -0.68
C HIS A 497 -1.80 -14.17 -0.89
N ARG A 498 -2.49 -13.60 0.11
CA ARG A 498 -3.92 -13.26 0.12
C ARG A 498 -4.27 -12.04 -0.75
N ASP A 499 -3.34 -11.11 -0.91
CA ASP A 499 -3.58 -9.86 -1.62
C ASP A 499 -3.45 -10.02 -3.14
N SER A 500 -4.31 -9.31 -3.88
CA SER A 500 -4.32 -9.28 -5.34
C SER A 500 -3.40 -8.21 -5.95
N HIS A 501 -3.04 -7.20 -5.16
CA HIS A 501 -2.19 -6.08 -5.57
C HIS A 501 -1.68 -5.30 -4.35
N VAL A 502 -0.59 -4.55 -4.52
CA VAL A 502 -0.12 -3.51 -3.59
C VAL A 502 -0.28 -2.14 -4.26
N THR A 503 -1.04 -1.25 -3.63
CA THR A 503 -1.18 0.14 -4.08
C THR A 503 0.09 0.91 -3.73
N THR A 504 0.84 1.37 -4.73
CA THR A 504 2.14 2.03 -4.50
C THR A 504 2.51 2.96 -5.65
N ALA A 505 3.09 4.12 -5.32
CA ALA A 505 3.44 5.16 -6.29
C ALA A 505 4.15 4.58 -7.52
N VAL A 506 3.69 4.96 -8.73
CA VAL A 506 4.16 4.40 -10.00
C VAL A 506 5.65 4.72 -10.18
N ARG A 507 6.45 3.65 -10.31
CA ARG A 507 7.90 3.71 -10.52
C ARG A 507 8.32 2.54 -11.41
N GLY A 508 9.41 2.73 -12.15
CA GLY A 508 9.94 1.77 -13.11
C GLY A 508 10.36 2.47 -14.40
N THR A 509 10.68 1.67 -15.42
CA THR A 509 11.17 2.14 -16.72
C THR A 509 10.04 2.31 -17.73
N VAL A 510 9.89 3.52 -18.28
CA VAL A 510 8.87 3.81 -19.29
C VAL A 510 9.06 2.89 -20.51
N GLY A 511 8.00 2.19 -20.89
CA GLY A 511 8.02 1.12 -21.91
C GLY A 511 7.92 -0.30 -21.32
N HIS A 512 8.32 -0.51 -20.06
CA HIS A 512 8.22 -1.79 -19.34
C HIS A 512 7.12 -1.81 -18.28
N ILE A 513 6.56 -0.66 -17.90
CA ILE A 513 5.47 -0.54 -16.92
C ILE A 513 4.13 -0.95 -17.56
N ALA A 514 3.38 -1.80 -16.86
CA ALA A 514 2.08 -2.30 -17.29
C ALA A 514 0.97 -1.20 -17.33
N PRO A 515 0.00 -1.29 -18.26
CA PRO A 515 -1.01 -0.24 -18.48
C PRO A 515 -1.96 -0.01 -17.31
N GLU A 516 -2.36 -1.07 -16.58
CA GLU A 516 -3.15 -0.95 -15.36
C GLU A 516 -2.37 -0.29 -14.24
N TYR A 517 -1.06 -0.56 -14.15
CA TYR A 517 -0.24 0.02 -13.09
C TYR A 517 -0.03 1.53 -13.30
N LEU A 518 0.11 1.95 -14.57
CA LEU A 518 0.13 3.36 -14.97
C LEU A 518 -1.18 4.10 -14.66
N SER A 519 -2.34 3.43 -14.70
CA SER A 519 -3.65 4.06 -14.54
C SER A 519 -4.26 3.99 -13.14
N THR A 520 -3.96 2.94 -12.35
CA THR A 520 -4.51 2.77 -10.99
C THR A 520 -3.49 2.89 -9.86
N GLY A 521 -2.18 2.83 -10.16
CA GLY A 521 -1.14 2.77 -9.14
C GLY A 521 -1.09 1.43 -8.36
N GLN A 522 -1.82 0.41 -8.81
CA GLN A 522 -1.82 -0.93 -8.22
C GLN A 522 -0.78 -1.82 -8.92
N SER A 523 0.15 -2.39 -8.16
CA SER A 523 1.16 -3.32 -8.67
C SER A 523 0.90 -4.75 -8.18
N SER A 524 1.11 -5.75 -9.04
CA SER A 524 0.96 -7.18 -8.74
C SER A 524 2.00 -7.98 -9.51
N GLU A 525 2.04 -9.31 -9.32
CA GLU A 525 2.91 -10.19 -10.11
C GLU A 525 2.66 -10.06 -11.62
N LYS A 526 1.43 -9.72 -12.03
CA LYS A 526 1.08 -9.47 -13.43
C LYS A 526 1.76 -8.22 -14.02
N THR A 527 2.26 -7.30 -13.19
CA THR A 527 3.04 -6.14 -13.66
C THR A 527 4.47 -6.53 -14.04
N ASP A 528 5.07 -7.47 -13.31
CA ASP A 528 6.36 -8.07 -13.68
C ASP A 528 6.23 -8.99 -14.90
N VAL A 529 5.12 -9.74 -15.03
CA VAL A 529 4.82 -10.54 -16.24
C VAL A 529 4.81 -9.65 -17.48
N PHE A 530 4.20 -8.46 -17.42
CA PHE A 530 4.21 -7.51 -18.54
C PHE A 530 5.65 -7.04 -18.87
N GLY A 531 6.43 -6.65 -17.86
CA GLY A 531 7.84 -6.27 -18.03
C GLY A 531 8.70 -7.41 -18.62
N PHE A 532 8.44 -8.66 -18.21
CA PHE A 532 9.05 -9.85 -18.79
C PHE A 532 8.68 -10.06 -20.26
N GLY A 533 7.41 -9.84 -20.63
CA GLY A 533 6.97 -9.86 -22.02
C GLY A 533 7.69 -8.82 -22.88
N ILE A 534 7.90 -7.61 -22.36
CA ILE A 534 8.71 -6.58 -23.03
C ILE A 534 10.20 -6.98 -23.11
N LEU A 535 10.77 -7.58 -22.07
CA LEU A 535 12.14 -8.14 -22.09
C LEU A 535 12.31 -9.21 -23.18
N LEU A 536 11.32 -10.07 -23.43
CA LEU A 536 11.37 -11.01 -24.55
C LEU A 536 11.43 -10.26 -25.90
N MET A 537 10.68 -9.17 -26.08
CA MET A 537 10.80 -8.33 -27.27
C MET A 537 12.20 -7.70 -27.37
N GLU A 538 12.79 -7.20 -26.28
CA GLU A 538 14.18 -6.70 -26.28
C GLU A 538 15.19 -7.80 -26.71
N LEU A 539 15.03 -9.02 -26.19
CA LEU A 539 15.85 -10.18 -26.53
C LEU A 539 15.75 -10.59 -28.01
N ILE A 540 14.55 -10.68 -28.57
CA ILE A 540 14.33 -11.07 -29.98
C ILE A 540 14.96 -10.07 -30.96
N THR A 541 14.93 -8.78 -30.60
CA THR A 541 15.08 -7.67 -31.55
C THR A 541 16.40 -6.91 -31.43
N GLY A 542 17.10 -7.05 -30.30
CA GLY A 542 18.28 -6.24 -29.94
C GLY A 542 17.95 -4.81 -29.49
N GLN A 543 16.67 -4.40 -29.57
CA GLN A 543 16.24 -3.02 -29.31
C GLN A 543 15.78 -2.82 -27.85
N LYS A 544 15.40 -1.58 -27.51
CA LYS A 544 14.77 -1.24 -26.22
C LYS A 544 13.33 -0.84 -26.50
N ALA A 545 12.46 -1.02 -25.52
CA ALA A 545 11.04 -0.66 -25.62
C ALA A 545 10.79 0.75 -26.20
N LEU A 546 11.58 1.75 -25.77
CA LEU A 546 11.43 3.16 -26.18
C LEU A 546 11.90 3.46 -27.62
N ASP A 547 12.92 2.78 -28.12
CA ASP A 547 13.47 3.09 -29.47
C ASP A 547 12.65 2.42 -30.59
N PHE A 548 11.86 1.40 -30.26
CA PHE A 548 10.98 0.71 -31.21
C PHE A 548 10.03 1.65 -31.96
N GLY A 549 9.38 2.55 -31.22
CA GLY A 549 8.46 3.54 -31.78
C GLY A 549 9.15 4.59 -32.67
N ARG A 550 10.49 4.71 -32.62
CA ARG A 550 11.28 5.62 -33.45
C ARG A 550 11.61 5.02 -34.82
N GLN A 551 11.94 3.73 -34.91
CA GLN A 551 12.21 3.08 -36.21
C GLN A 551 10.93 2.74 -36.98
N ALA A 552 9.82 2.45 -36.29
CA ALA A 552 8.55 2.08 -36.94
C ALA A 552 7.75 3.27 -37.50
N ASN A 553 8.21 4.52 -37.31
CA ASN A 553 7.47 5.76 -37.64
C ASN A 553 6.07 5.88 -36.99
N GLN A 554 5.79 5.07 -35.96
CA GLN A 554 4.51 5.01 -35.25
C GLN A 554 4.74 4.99 -33.73
N LYS A 555 4.68 6.18 -33.11
CA LYS A 555 4.79 6.35 -31.65
C LYS A 555 3.72 5.50 -30.95
N GLY A 556 4.12 4.59 -30.07
CA GLY A 556 3.23 3.77 -29.23
C GLY A 556 2.78 2.41 -29.78
N VAL A 557 3.00 2.12 -31.07
CA VAL A 557 2.34 0.99 -31.78
C VAL A 557 3.16 -0.31 -31.77
N MET A 558 4.03 -0.53 -30.76
CA MET A 558 4.96 -1.68 -30.76
C MET A 558 4.22 -3.03 -30.72
N LEU A 559 3.30 -3.22 -29.76
CA LEU A 559 2.61 -4.50 -29.57
C LEU A 559 1.69 -4.81 -30.76
N ASP A 560 1.02 -3.81 -31.31
CA ASP A 560 0.17 -3.95 -32.50
C ASP A 560 1.00 -4.25 -33.76
N TRP A 561 2.19 -3.67 -33.90
CA TRP A 561 3.13 -3.99 -34.97
C TRP A 561 3.65 -5.43 -34.87
N VAL A 562 3.96 -5.92 -33.66
CA VAL A 562 4.32 -7.33 -33.46
C VAL A 562 3.12 -8.26 -33.72
N LYS A 563 1.92 -7.95 -33.21
CA LYS A 563 0.68 -8.68 -33.55
C LYS A 563 0.46 -8.76 -35.07
N LYS A 564 0.68 -7.65 -35.78
CA LYS A 564 0.58 -7.59 -37.24
C LYS A 564 1.65 -8.43 -37.95
N LEU A 565 2.92 -8.39 -37.51
CA LEU A 565 3.97 -9.24 -38.08
C LEU A 565 3.74 -10.73 -37.81
N HIS A 566 3.13 -11.09 -36.66
CA HIS A 566 2.69 -12.45 -36.37
C HIS A 566 1.59 -12.88 -37.34
N GLN A 567 0.51 -12.11 -37.46
CA GLN A 567 -0.61 -12.36 -38.38
C GLN A 567 -0.19 -12.43 -39.86
N GLU A 568 0.80 -11.64 -40.29
CA GLU A 568 1.33 -11.65 -41.66
C GLU A 568 2.40 -12.74 -41.90
N GLY A 569 2.81 -13.52 -40.88
CA GLY A 569 3.87 -14.53 -40.98
C GLY A 569 5.28 -13.95 -41.19
N LYS A 570 5.50 -12.68 -40.83
CA LYS A 570 6.69 -11.89 -41.18
C LYS A 570 7.62 -11.61 -39.98
N LEU A 571 7.57 -12.45 -38.94
CA LEU A 571 8.41 -12.32 -37.73
C LEU A 571 9.91 -12.18 -38.02
N ASN A 572 10.42 -12.77 -39.11
CA ASN A 572 11.81 -12.59 -39.57
C ASN A 572 12.24 -11.11 -39.75
N LEU A 573 11.29 -10.17 -39.89
CA LEU A 573 11.57 -8.73 -40.04
C LEU A 573 11.83 -7.99 -38.72
N MET A 574 11.43 -8.54 -37.57
CA MET A 574 11.69 -7.94 -36.24
C MET A 574 12.92 -8.52 -35.54
N VAL A 575 13.48 -9.62 -36.04
CA VAL A 575 14.64 -10.27 -35.43
C VAL A 575 15.88 -9.39 -35.54
N ASP A 576 16.70 -9.41 -34.49
CA ASP A 576 18.00 -8.78 -34.44
C ASP A 576 18.89 -9.18 -35.64
N LYS A 577 19.42 -8.17 -36.33
CA LYS A 577 20.26 -8.33 -37.52
C LYS A 577 21.61 -8.99 -37.19
N ASP A 578 22.09 -8.84 -35.96
CA ASP A 578 23.36 -9.43 -35.52
C ASP A 578 23.30 -10.96 -35.39
N LEU A 579 22.10 -11.54 -35.31
CA LEU A 579 21.89 -12.99 -35.39
C LEU A 579 22.11 -13.53 -36.81
N LYS A 580 22.13 -12.68 -37.85
CA LYS A 580 22.48 -13.04 -39.24
C LYS A 580 21.67 -14.22 -39.83
N GLY A 581 20.45 -14.44 -39.34
CA GLY A 581 19.60 -15.57 -39.73
C GLY A 581 19.85 -16.89 -38.97
N ASN A 582 20.76 -16.90 -38.00
CA ASN A 582 21.07 -18.07 -37.16
C ASN A 582 20.12 -18.14 -35.94
N PHE A 583 18.85 -18.46 -36.20
CA PHE A 583 17.80 -18.70 -35.22
C PHE A 583 16.80 -19.72 -35.78
N ASP A 584 16.14 -20.50 -34.92
CA ASP A 584 15.04 -21.35 -35.35
C ASP A 584 13.74 -20.53 -35.48
N ARG A 585 12.95 -20.79 -36.52
CA ARG A 585 11.70 -20.06 -36.79
C ARG A 585 10.55 -20.46 -35.89
N VAL A 586 10.51 -21.72 -35.46
CA VAL A 586 9.51 -22.22 -34.51
C VAL A 586 9.81 -21.62 -33.15
N GLU A 587 11.06 -21.69 -32.67
CA GLU A 587 11.44 -21.08 -31.39
C GLU A 587 11.23 -19.55 -31.36
N LEU A 588 11.44 -18.87 -32.49
CA LEU A 588 11.12 -17.45 -32.64
C LEU A 588 9.61 -17.21 -32.48
N GLU A 589 8.77 -18.00 -33.15
CA GLU A 589 7.33 -17.85 -33.06
C GLU A 589 6.83 -18.18 -31.65
N GLU A 590 7.31 -19.25 -31.02
CA GLU A 590 7.04 -19.61 -29.63
C GLU A 590 7.34 -18.42 -28.69
N MET A 591 8.54 -17.82 -28.80
CA MET A 591 8.94 -16.72 -27.94
C MET A 591 8.11 -15.45 -28.19
N VAL A 592 7.71 -15.18 -29.44
CA VAL A 592 6.79 -14.06 -29.77
C VAL A 592 5.39 -14.32 -29.20
N GLN A 593 4.86 -15.54 -29.30
CA GLN A 593 3.56 -15.90 -28.73
C GLN A 593 3.57 -15.76 -27.20
N VAL A 594 4.60 -16.26 -26.51
CA VAL A 594 4.78 -16.08 -25.07
C VAL A 594 4.87 -14.60 -24.70
N ALA A 595 5.64 -13.80 -25.44
CA ALA A 595 5.76 -12.37 -25.20
C ALA A 595 4.41 -11.65 -25.34
N LEU A 596 3.64 -11.93 -26.40
CA LEU A 596 2.31 -11.36 -26.63
C LEU A 596 1.28 -11.78 -25.56
N LEU A 597 1.34 -13.02 -25.07
CA LEU A 597 0.53 -13.47 -23.92
C LEU A 597 0.89 -12.73 -22.63
N CYS A 598 2.17 -12.44 -22.42
CA CYS A 598 2.65 -11.68 -21.26
C CYS A 598 2.27 -10.19 -21.33
N THR A 599 2.22 -9.58 -22.52
CA THR A 599 1.91 -8.16 -22.70
C THR A 599 0.42 -7.84 -22.91
N GLN A 600 -0.51 -8.74 -22.60
CA GLN A 600 -1.94 -8.47 -22.76
C GLN A 600 -2.41 -7.28 -21.92
N PHE A 601 -3.35 -6.48 -22.45
CA PHE A 601 -3.87 -5.30 -21.76
C PHE A 601 -4.54 -5.66 -20.42
N ASN A 602 -5.39 -6.69 -20.40
CA ASN A 602 -6.03 -7.17 -19.17
C ASN A 602 -5.05 -8.02 -18.33
N PRO A 603 -4.68 -7.64 -17.10
CA PRO A 603 -3.79 -8.43 -16.24
C PRO A 603 -4.36 -9.80 -15.86
N LEU A 604 -5.69 -9.99 -15.90
CA LEU A 604 -6.30 -11.30 -15.63
C LEU A 604 -5.95 -12.33 -16.70
N HIS A 605 -5.81 -11.92 -17.96
CA HIS A 605 -5.50 -12.83 -19.08
C HIS A 605 -4.01 -13.19 -19.16
N ARG A 606 -3.13 -12.36 -18.58
CA ARG A 606 -1.68 -12.63 -18.54
C ARG A 606 -1.42 -13.93 -17.76
N PRO A 607 -0.52 -14.81 -18.25
CA PRO A 607 -0.11 -16.01 -17.53
C PRO A 607 0.57 -15.66 -16.18
N LYS A 608 0.64 -16.63 -15.26
CA LYS A 608 1.61 -16.62 -14.16
C LYS A 608 3.01 -16.96 -14.66
N MET A 609 4.05 -16.56 -13.94
CA MET A 609 5.43 -16.85 -14.35
C MET A 609 5.74 -18.35 -14.39
N SER A 610 5.10 -19.18 -13.56
CA SER A 610 5.24 -20.65 -13.64
C SER A 610 4.68 -21.25 -14.93
N GLU A 611 3.62 -20.64 -15.46
CA GLU A 611 3.03 -21.01 -16.76
C GLU A 611 3.89 -20.48 -17.92
N VAL A 612 4.45 -19.27 -17.79
CA VAL A 612 5.43 -18.71 -18.75
C VAL A 612 6.67 -19.59 -18.85
N LEU A 613 7.18 -20.07 -17.72
CA LEU A 613 8.33 -20.98 -17.68
C LEU A 613 8.03 -22.28 -18.44
N LYS A 614 6.89 -22.92 -18.18
CA LYS A 614 6.45 -24.10 -18.94
C LYS A 614 6.38 -23.88 -20.44
N MET A 615 5.77 -22.77 -20.87
CA MET A 615 5.65 -22.45 -22.30
C MET A 615 7.03 -22.25 -22.97
N LEU A 616 8.00 -21.68 -22.24
CA LEU A 616 9.39 -21.54 -22.73
C LEU A 616 10.21 -22.84 -22.66
N GLU A 617 9.79 -23.80 -21.82
CA GLU A 617 10.34 -25.17 -21.75
C GLU A 617 9.64 -26.14 -22.73
N GLY A 618 8.58 -25.70 -23.42
CA GLY A 618 7.88 -26.43 -24.49
C GLY A 618 6.51 -27.04 -24.12
N ASP A 619 5.95 -26.71 -22.94
CA ASP A 619 4.69 -27.27 -22.42
C ASP A 619 3.54 -26.22 -22.39
N GLY A 620 2.36 -26.59 -22.91
CA GLY A 620 1.10 -25.86 -22.75
C GLY A 620 0.94 -24.54 -23.53
N LEU A 621 1.84 -24.21 -24.47
CA LEU A 621 1.76 -22.95 -25.22
C LEU A 621 0.62 -22.93 -26.25
N ALA A 622 0.45 -24.00 -27.02
CA ALA A 622 -0.51 -24.04 -28.13
C ALA A 622 -1.96 -23.89 -27.66
N GLU A 623 -2.33 -24.62 -26.60
CA GLU A 623 -3.65 -24.59 -25.97
C GLU A 623 -3.96 -23.21 -25.41
N LYS A 624 -2.95 -22.55 -24.81
CA LYS A 624 -3.09 -21.24 -24.20
C LYS A 624 -3.14 -20.10 -25.22
N TRP A 625 -2.39 -20.23 -26.32
CA TRP A 625 -2.50 -19.34 -27.47
C TRP A 625 -3.89 -19.44 -28.11
N GLU A 626 -4.38 -20.64 -28.38
CA GLU A 626 -5.74 -20.88 -28.88
C GLU A 626 -6.82 -20.29 -27.95
N ALA A 627 -6.69 -20.48 -26.64
CA ALA A 627 -7.63 -19.93 -25.65
C ALA A 627 -7.65 -18.39 -25.69
N SER A 628 -6.48 -17.76 -25.84
CA SER A 628 -6.37 -16.30 -25.96
C SER A 628 -7.04 -15.76 -27.23
N GLN A 629 -6.84 -16.43 -28.38
CA GLN A 629 -7.48 -16.01 -29.64
C GLN A 629 -9.01 -16.12 -29.57
N LYS A 630 -9.54 -17.19 -28.95
CA LYS A 630 -10.98 -17.38 -28.74
C LYS A 630 -11.60 -16.32 -27.82
N ALA A 631 -10.80 -15.70 -26.94
CA ALA A 631 -11.22 -14.60 -26.08
C ALA A 631 -11.16 -13.21 -26.77
N GLU A 632 -10.25 -13.01 -27.74
CA GLU A 632 -10.18 -11.75 -28.51
C GLU A 632 -11.27 -11.63 -29.60
N THR A 633 -12.00 -12.70 -29.96
CA THR A 633 -13.07 -12.68 -30.99
C THR A 633 -14.49 -12.50 -30.42
N PRO A 634 -15.18 -11.36 -30.64
CA PRO A 634 -16.60 -11.22 -30.35
C PRO A 634 -17.46 -11.96 -31.39
N ARG A 635 -18.60 -12.52 -30.97
CA ARG A 635 -19.62 -13.04 -31.90
C ARG A 635 -20.28 -11.88 -32.66
N TYR A 636 -19.85 -11.69 -33.91
CA TYR A 636 -20.42 -10.66 -34.79
C TYR A 636 -21.90 -10.93 -35.09
N ARG A 637 -22.79 -10.12 -34.53
CA ARG A 637 -24.15 -9.92 -35.03
C ARG A 637 -24.30 -8.46 -35.43
N SER A 638 -24.83 -8.25 -36.63
CA SER A 638 -24.93 -6.95 -37.29
C SER A 638 -25.88 -5.99 -36.58
N CYS A 639 -25.38 -4.80 -36.24
CA CYS A 639 -26.12 -3.55 -36.15
C CYS A 639 -25.22 -2.40 -36.64
N GLU A 640 -25.82 -1.25 -36.94
CA GLU A 640 -25.23 -0.25 -37.84
C GLU A 640 -24.25 0.74 -37.17
N ASN A 641 -23.56 1.54 -38.00
CA ASN A 641 -22.34 2.28 -37.65
C ASN A 641 -22.51 3.34 -36.54
N PRO A 642 -21.69 3.30 -35.47
CA PRO A 642 -21.30 4.47 -34.69
C PRO A 642 -20.07 5.18 -35.33
N PRO A 643 -19.83 6.47 -35.03
CA PRO A 643 -18.65 7.20 -35.50
C PRO A 643 -17.35 6.70 -34.85
N PRO A 644 -16.17 6.95 -35.46
CA PRO A 644 -14.88 6.48 -34.93
C PRO A 644 -14.50 7.17 -33.61
N PRO A 645 -13.89 6.45 -32.64
CA PRO A 645 -13.41 7.04 -31.41
C PRO A 645 -12.26 8.04 -31.67
N GLN A 646 -12.21 9.10 -30.85
CA GLN A 646 -11.23 10.17 -30.98
C GLN A 646 -9.80 9.69 -30.71
N ARG A 647 -8.82 10.27 -31.42
CA ARG A 647 -7.41 9.83 -31.37
C ARG A 647 -6.70 10.39 -30.15
N TYR A 648 -5.91 9.54 -29.49
CA TYR A 648 -5.06 9.88 -28.35
C TYR A 648 -3.68 10.42 -28.81
N SER A 649 -3.64 11.32 -29.79
CA SER A 649 -2.39 11.79 -30.45
C SER A 649 -1.87 13.14 -29.96
N ASP A 650 -2.72 13.96 -29.34
CA ASP A 650 -2.57 15.42 -29.40
C ASP A 650 -1.94 16.04 -28.13
N PHE A 651 -1.17 15.27 -27.36
CA PHE A 651 -0.53 15.69 -26.10
C PHE A 651 1.01 15.50 -26.05
N ILE A 652 1.68 15.27 -27.19
CA ILE A 652 3.16 15.19 -27.25
C ILE A 652 3.74 16.00 -28.44
N GLU A 653 3.44 17.29 -28.42
CA GLU A 653 4.36 18.37 -28.81
C GLU A 653 4.63 19.21 -27.53
N GLU A 654 5.81 19.76 -27.24
CA GLU A 654 7.07 19.83 -27.99
C GLU A 654 8.26 19.33 -27.15
N SER A 655 9.38 18.97 -27.80
CA SER A 655 10.72 19.56 -27.55
C SER A 655 11.83 18.69 -28.18
N SER A 656 12.70 19.31 -28.97
CA SER A 656 13.74 18.65 -29.77
C SER A 656 15.08 18.53 -29.04
N LEU A 657 15.11 17.78 -27.93
CA LEU A 657 16.34 17.42 -27.21
C LEU A 657 16.52 15.90 -27.09
N VAL A 658 17.78 15.47 -26.90
CA VAL A 658 18.16 14.05 -26.81
C VAL A 658 17.77 13.50 -25.44
N VAL A 659 16.53 13.03 -25.33
CA VAL A 659 15.99 12.41 -24.12
C VAL A 659 16.51 10.97 -23.96
N GLU A 660 17.41 10.77 -22.99
CA GLU A 660 17.72 9.46 -22.41
C GLU A 660 16.49 8.85 -21.71
N ALA A 661 16.54 7.55 -21.39
CA ALA A 661 15.42 6.85 -20.76
C ALA A 661 15.11 7.42 -19.36
N MET A 662 14.03 8.19 -19.24
CA MET A 662 13.58 8.80 -17.99
C MET A 662 12.88 7.76 -17.11
N GLU A 663 13.54 7.31 -16.05
CA GLU A 663 12.94 6.48 -15.00
C GLU A 663 11.96 7.33 -14.17
N LEU A 664 10.79 6.78 -13.82
CA LEU A 664 9.79 7.52 -13.05
C LEU A 664 10.16 7.54 -11.55
N SER A 665 10.96 8.52 -11.16
CA SER A 665 11.52 8.67 -9.80
C SER A 665 11.12 9.98 -9.11
N GLY A 666 9.84 10.14 -8.77
CA GLY A 666 9.37 11.25 -7.93
C GLY A 666 7.89 11.16 -7.57
N PRO A 667 7.42 11.86 -6.51
CA PRO A 667 6.03 12.24 -6.41
C PRO A 667 5.71 13.34 -7.45
N ARG A 668 4.47 13.34 -7.93
CA ARG A 668 3.81 14.55 -8.44
C ARG A 668 2.75 14.96 -7.42
#